data_AF-A0A954I4K2-F1
#
_entry.id   AF-A0A954I4K2-F1
#
_cell.length_a   1.000
_cell.length_b   1.000
_cell.length_c   1.000
_cell.angle_alpha   90.00
_cell.angle_beta   90.00
_cell.angle_gamma   90.00
#
_symmetry.space_group_name_H-M   'P 1'
#
loop_
_entity.id
_entity.type
_entity.pdbx_description
1 polymer ?
#
loop_
_entity_poly.entity_id
_entity_poly.type
_entity_poly.pdbx_seq_one_letter_code
_entity_poly.pdbx_strand_id
1 'polypeptide(L)'
;RILPEGTATQYEGYFRSGTDVVFRYRIANAVILDRLWFHENRLIRSLQVDGPLPSECRLQLLSNLPAQFVGIGSGRTHILAGELNGHALDVRTSTLPPGGSLQQIEQTIAVTLPAGPIPDPVHVEFRIGDASTHPQLHEITAPDSLTAPSTGQWVKQTVVTTGTRGSDDGPYAIDTLTIPYVDANPFRTPMRLAGVGVMPDRRIVVSTLQGDIWMVSGADDDLAQLTWQRYAAGLYQPLGLVVQEGKVIVVGKDQLTRLHDHNNDGEADFYECLTNRYPTSGGHDFATDLHQDEAGRLYWAVGSGDFGFARLSPGSVPESLGNGLRNCNGIGVSPDGNVMLATVQEGSWAAATAIFDVQSGGFFGHGGPRQGHGKYGYDLPLCFIPRGIDNSAGGIISLPNDQRLGPLAGQMLGSSYGYCNSYVILRDVVNGKAQGGIVPLPGEFISGACRYAFNSHDGCIYVAGTEGWQSYAQQNGCLQRLRYTGRPLSLPTRIEARENGLVIHLNDAVDPASVQVANVFCQQWNYLYSGAYGSPEYSVRDSGRQGHDHVPVQSVHLLPDQRSIFLEIPQLHPVMQFHVHLKLKSADGRDVTPDAYLSIYEQGPAFRDFAGYQLIARRPWPEFPIPEKFAQDPRLIQQDSFGTNFGWVSSARRLSLNAVPGLQYEPRRLRVAPGSRVALTFHNTDPSMPHNVVVLKADRVEEFGNKAMVLASNPRAIATHYVPDDPAEICFSPILNPGDQYTVYFEAPQEQGEYRLLCTYPGHWRVMQGSLYVLPDDQPLPEPDPTQIARKFVRQWVTADLANDADDLSTASLKNGELVFTMAGCNKCHRMGTKEDSVGPDLAKVHERFKGRNLLRQILEPSAEINKQYQAWIALRHDGQVVTGLMLEQTPEQIRLLPNPLKPEETVTLPMNEVEELMPSAQSTMPNGLLMTFSRQEILDLLKYVETGSSGTP
;
A
#
# COMPACT_ATOMS: atom_id res chain seq x y z
N ARG A 1 -9.88 -1.84 41.38
CA ARG A 1 -9.61 -2.71 42.53
C ARG A 1 -8.37 -2.16 43.21
N ILE A 2 -8.39 -1.92 44.52
CA ILE A 2 -7.16 -1.59 45.25
C ILE A 2 -6.83 -2.85 46.05
N LEU A 3 -5.81 -3.57 45.58
CA LEU A 3 -5.18 -4.66 46.32
C LEU A 3 -3.85 -4.14 46.85
N PRO A 4 -3.31 -4.71 47.94
CA PRO A 4 -1.95 -4.42 48.35
C PRO A 4 -0.97 -4.63 47.19
N GLU A 5 0.03 -3.76 47.10
CA GLU A 5 1.09 -3.84 46.10
C GLU A 5 1.73 -5.24 46.10
N GLY A 6 1.95 -5.81 44.90
CA GLY A 6 2.51 -7.15 44.74
C GLY A 6 1.51 -8.32 44.81
N THR A 7 0.22 -8.07 45.06
CA THR A 7 -0.80 -9.14 45.04
C THR A 7 -0.98 -9.67 43.61
N ALA A 8 -0.73 -10.96 43.41
CA ALA A 8 -0.92 -11.60 42.11
C ALA A 8 -2.41 -11.60 41.71
N THR A 9 -2.72 -11.03 40.55
CA THR A 9 -4.06 -11.07 39.96
C THR A 9 -4.04 -11.51 38.51
N GLN A 10 -5.03 -12.29 38.13
CA GLN A 10 -5.23 -12.73 36.77
C GLN A 10 -6.72 -12.69 36.41
N TYR A 11 -7.03 -12.20 35.22
CA TYR A 11 -8.32 -12.41 34.59
C TYR A 11 -8.25 -13.75 33.85
N GLU A 12 -9.18 -14.67 34.13
CA GLU A 12 -9.17 -16.02 33.56
C GLU A 12 -10.20 -16.18 32.43
N GLY A 13 -11.05 -15.16 32.20
CA GLY A 13 -12.07 -15.17 31.16
C GLY A 13 -13.49 -15.01 31.70
N TYR A 14 -14.48 -15.42 30.93
CA TYR A 14 -15.88 -15.35 31.34
C TYR A 14 -16.70 -16.53 30.82
N PHE A 15 -17.72 -16.90 31.60
CA PHE A 15 -18.75 -17.86 31.22
C PHE A 15 -19.97 -17.14 30.65
N ARG A 16 -20.65 -17.81 29.74
CA ARG A 16 -21.98 -17.44 29.25
C ARG A 16 -22.97 -18.55 29.61
N SER A 17 -24.06 -18.17 30.26
CA SER A 17 -25.15 -19.07 30.59
C SER A 17 -26.48 -18.34 30.38
N GLY A 18 -27.21 -18.68 29.32
CA GLY A 18 -28.42 -17.98 28.92
C GLY A 18 -28.09 -16.54 28.59
N THR A 19 -28.79 -15.59 29.20
CA THR A 19 -28.51 -14.15 29.07
C THR A 19 -27.45 -13.64 30.05
N ASP A 20 -26.92 -14.51 30.91
CA ASP A 20 -25.97 -14.12 31.96
C ASP A 20 -24.52 -14.23 31.49
N VAL A 21 -23.68 -13.35 32.03
CA VAL A 21 -22.24 -13.36 31.90
C VAL A 21 -21.62 -13.41 33.28
N VAL A 22 -20.70 -14.36 33.50
CA VAL A 22 -19.97 -14.52 34.76
C VAL A 22 -18.48 -14.40 34.49
N PHE A 23 -17.88 -13.30 34.93
CA PHE A 23 -16.44 -13.12 34.82
C PHE A 23 -15.70 -13.93 35.87
N ARG A 24 -14.55 -14.47 35.50
CA ARG A 24 -13.69 -15.27 36.35
C ARG A 24 -12.35 -14.59 36.53
N TYR A 25 -11.95 -14.40 37.78
CA TYR A 25 -10.65 -13.83 38.14
C TYR A 25 -9.97 -14.69 39.20
N ARG A 26 -8.66 -14.58 39.29
CA ARG A 26 -7.85 -15.12 40.37
C ARG A 26 -7.16 -14.00 41.13
N ILE A 27 -7.25 -14.02 42.45
CA ILE A 27 -6.52 -13.14 43.37
C ILE A 27 -5.72 -14.04 44.31
N ALA A 28 -4.40 -14.09 44.13
CA ALA A 28 -3.54 -15.12 44.70
C ALA A 28 -4.10 -16.53 44.42
N ASN A 29 -4.61 -17.22 45.45
CA ASN A 29 -5.21 -18.54 45.31
C ASN A 29 -6.75 -18.53 45.25
N ALA A 30 -7.39 -17.41 45.57
CA ALA A 30 -8.84 -17.28 45.56
C ALA A 30 -9.37 -17.06 44.14
N VAL A 31 -10.42 -17.81 43.76
CA VAL A 31 -11.15 -17.61 42.51
C VAL A 31 -12.37 -16.74 42.79
N ILE A 32 -12.54 -15.69 41.99
CA ILE A 32 -13.67 -14.78 42.08
C ILE A 32 -14.56 -14.98 40.87
N LEU A 33 -15.82 -15.33 41.09
CA LEU A 33 -16.87 -15.32 40.08
C LEU A 33 -17.70 -14.05 40.26
N ASP A 34 -17.76 -13.23 39.22
CA ASP A 34 -18.37 -11.91 39.23
C ASP A 34 -19.45 -11.85 38.16
N ARG A 35 -20.70 -11.93 38.60
CA ARG A 35 -21.88 -11.91 37.73
C ARG A 35 -22.57 -10.55 37.81
N LEU A 36 -22.92 -9.98 36.66
CA LEU A 36 -23.70 -8.75 36.58
C LEU A 36 -24.97 -9.00 35.76
N TRP A 37 -26.14 -8.60 36.27
CA TRP A 37 -27.40 -8.72 35.53
C TRP A 37 -28.38 -7.61 35.91
N PHE A 38 -29.42 -7.44 35.10
CA PHE A 38 -30.45 -6.45 35.30
C PHE A 38 -31.79 -7.11 35.61
N HIS A 39 -32.52 -6.59 36.62
CA HIS A 39 -33.82 -7.11 37.02
C HIS A 39 -34.70 -6.01 37.63
N GLU A 40 -35.91 -5.80 37.10
CA GLU A 40 -36.89 -4.84 37.63
C GLU A 40 -36.30 -3.43 37.94
N ASN A 41 -35.59 -2.83 36.98
CA ASN A 41 -34.90 -1.54 37.12
C ASN A 41 -33.71 -1.50 38.11
N ARG A 42 -33.16 -2.68 38.43
CA ARG A 42 -32.00 -2.83 39.31
C ARG A 42 -30.87 -3.48 38.57
N LEU A 43 -29.67 -2.93 38.71
CA LEU A 43 -28.44 -3.61 38.31
C LEU A 43 -27.93 -4.37 39.55
N ILE A 44 -27.73 -5.67 39.42
CA ILE A 44 -27.26 -6.52 40.51
C ILE A 44 -25.92 -7.11 40.11
N ARG A 45 -24.91 -6.94 40.98
CA ARG A 45 -23.59 -7.55 40.88
C ARG A 45 -23.42 -8.56 41.99
N SER A 46 -22.98 -9.77 41.67
CA SER A 46 -22.74 -10.83 42.66
C SER A 46 -21.34 -11.36 42.57
N LEU A 47 -20.68 -11.42 43.72
CA LEU A 47 -19.34 -11.96 43.88
C LEU A 47 -19.41 -13.25 44.67
N GLN A 48 -19.00 -14.35 44.05
CA GLN A 48 -18.68 -15.59 44.77
C GLN A 48 -17.16 -15.70 44.86
N VAL A 49 -16.66 -16.10 46.03
CA VAL A 49 -15.24 -16.21 46.31
C VAL A 49 -14.93 -17.64 46.76
N ASP A 50 -14.25 -18.39 45.90
CA ASP A 50 -13.82 -19.74 46.21
C ASP A 50 -12.37 -19.71 46.71
N GLY A 51 -12.19 -19.98 48.00
CA GLY A 51 -10.90 -19.91 48.70
C GLY A 51 -10.71 -18.61 49.51
N PRO A 52 -9.65 -18.53 50.35
CA PRO A 52 -9.42 -17.36 51.20
C PRO A 52 -8.80 -16.19 50.45
N LEU A 53 -9.32 -14.98 50.66
CA LEU A 53 -8.67 -13.75 50.20
C LEU A 53 -7.35 -13.53 50.96
N PRO A 54 -6.25 -13.14 50.27
CA PRO A 54 -4.94 -13.02 50.90
C PRO A 54 -4.81 -11.79 51.81
N SER A 55 -5.67 -10.78 51.60
CA SER A 55 -5.67 -9.50 52.29
C SER A 55 -7.06 -8.88 52.26
N GLU A 56 -7.22 -7.73 52.90
CA GLU A 56 -8.38 -6.87 52.63
C GLU A 56 -8.42 -6.52 51.14
N CYS A 57 -9.60 -6.63 50.55
CA CYS A 57 -9.86 -6.37 49.14
C CYS A 57 -10.94 -5.29 49.00
N ARG A 58 -10.64 -4.22 48.26
CA ARG A 58 -11.62 -3.17 47.98
C ARG A 58 -12.12 -3.24 46.54
N LEU A 59 -13.41 -3.52 46.39
CA LEU A 59 -14.13 -3.40 45.12
C LEU A 59 -14.72 -2.00 44.99
N GLN A 60 -14.14 -1.22 44.08
CA GLN A 60 -14.70 0.04 43.62
C GLN A 60 -15.94 -0.23 42.76
N LEU A 61 -17.06 0.39 43.14
CA LEU A 61 -18.37 0.22 42.49
C LEU A 61 -18.72 1.41 41.60
N LEU A 62 -18.57 2.62 42.11
CA LEU A 62 -18.86 3.89 41.41
C LEU A 62 -17.74 4.89 41.69
N SER A 63 -17.37 5.71 40.72
CA SER A 63 -16.30 6.72 40.82
C SER A 63 -16.75 8.07 40.26
N ASN A 64 -15.96 9.12 40.48
CA ASN A 64 -16.23 10.50 40.03
C ASN A 64 -17.53 11.08 40.61
N LEU A 65 -17.86 10.74 41.85
CA LEU A 65 -19.10 11.17 42.50
C LEU A 65 -18.96 12.58 43.12
N PRO A 66 -19.84 13.54 42.80
CA PRO A 66 -19.79 14.90 43.35
C PRO A 66 -20.52 15.07 44.69
N ALA A 67 -21.48 14.18 45.03
CA ALA A 67 -22.30 14.26 46.23
C ALA A 67 -21.83 13.29 47.35
N GLN A 68 -22.13 13.63 48.61
CA GLN A 68 -21.97 12.69 49.74
C GLN A 68 -23.20 11.78 49.83
N PHE A 69 -22.97 10.47 49.71
CA PHE A 69 -23.95 9.43 49.94
C PHE A 69 -24.06 9.18 51.45
N VAL A 70 -25.29 9.08 51.94
CA VAL A 70 -25.58 8.88 53.36
C VAL A 70 -25.80 7.39 53.62
N GLY A 71 -25.17 6.86 54.67
CA GLY A 71 -25.39 5.50 55.16
C GLY A 71 -26.70 5.42 55.95
N ILE A 72 -27.62 4.54 55.53
CA ILE A 72 -28.98 4.43 56.11
C ILE A 72 -29.22 3.05 56.78
N GLY A 73 -28.22 2.16 56.76
CA GLY A 73 -28.34 0.79 57.27
C GLY A 73 -27.92 0.61 58.74
N SER A 74 -28.46 -0.44 59.38
CA SER A 74 -27.98 -0.96 60.66
C SER A 74 -27.69 -2.47 60.54
N GLY A 75 -26.57 -2.93 61.12
CA GLY A 75 -26.14 -4.34 61.06
C GLY A 75 -25.14 -4.67 59.94
N ARG A 76 -25.21 -5.89 59.40
CA ARG A 76 -24.30 -6.40 58.33
C ARG A 76 -24.79 -6.14 56.90
N THR A 77 -26.00 -5.61 56.75
CA THR A 77 -26.56 -5.13 55.48
C THR A 77 -26.33 -3.63 55.40
N HIS A 78 -25.64 -3.18 54.35
CA HIS A 78 -25.29 -1.76 54.19
C HIS A 78 -26.07 -1.12 53.04
N ILE A 79 -26.50 0.13 53.23
CA ILE A 79 -27.18 0.95 52.22
C ILE A 79 -26.51 2.32 52.21
N LEU A 80 -26.08 2.76 51.02
CA LEU A 80 -25.68 4.13 50.72
C LEU A 80 -26.68 4.72 49.72
N ALA A 81 -27.29 5.86 50.04
CA ALA A 81 -28.14 6.57 49.10
C ALA A 81 -27.66 8.00 48.90
N GLY A 82 -27.83 8.50 47.67
CA GLY A 82 -27.44 9.84 47.27
C GLY A 82 -28.12 10.24 45.97
N GLU A 83 -27.64 11.32 45.37
CA GLU A 83 -28.14 11.84 44.11
C GLU A 83 -27.01 11.87 43.07
N LEU A 84 -27.30 11.45 41.84
CA LEU A 84 -26.39 11.48 40.70
C LEU A 84 -27.14 12.03 39.48
N ASN A 85 -26.68 13.16 38.94
CA ASN A 85 -27.27 13.81 37.75
C ASN A 85 -28.78 14.07 37.84
N GLY A 86 -29.32 14.45 39.01
CA GLY A 86 -30.76 14.70 39.20
C GLY A 86 -31.59 13.45 39.49
N HIS A 87 -30.96 12.28 39.62
CA HIS A 87 -31.62 11.02 39.95
C HIS A 87 -31.15 10.51 41.31
N ALA A 88 -32.08 10.03 42.14
CA ALA A 88 -31.70 9.32 43.35
C ALA A 88 -31.10 7.95 42.98
N LEU A 89 -29.97 7.65 43.61
CA LEU A 89 -29.19 6.42 43.44
C LEU A 89 -28.98 5.80 44.81
N ASP A 90 -29.39 4.54 44.95
CA ASP A 90 -29.07 3.73 46.11
C ASP A 90 -28.20 2.52 45.73
N VAL A 91 -27.19 2.29 46.56
CA VAL A 91 -26.27 1.16 46.50
C VAL A 91 -26.44 0.36 47.77
N ARG A 92 -26.75 -0.93 47.64
CA ARG A 92 -27.05 -1.82 48.76
C ARG A 92 -26.21 -3.09 48.67
N THR A 93 -25.79 -3.64 49.81
CA THR A 93 -25.15 -4.96 49.87
C THR A 93 -26.04 -6.00 50.53
N SER A 94 -25.81 -7.29 50.23
CA SER A 94 -26.19 -8.39 51.11
C SER A 94 -25.42 -8.33 52.45
N THR A 95 -25.69 -9.29 53.34
CA THR A 95 -24.93 -9.48 54.58
C THR A 95 -23.44 -9.62 54.26
N LEU A 96 -22.64 -8.66 54.69
CA LEU A 96 -21.18 -8.73 54.54
C LEU A 96 -20.56 -9.60 55.65
N PRO A 97 -19.42 -10.27 55.37
CA PRO A 97 -18.65 -10.98 56.39
C PRO A 97 -18.17 -10.01 57.49
N PRO A 98 -17.89 -10.49 58.72
CA PRO A 98 -17.36 -9.63 59.77
C PRO A 98 -16.09 -8.89 59.32
N GLY A 99 -16.11 -7.56 59.45
CA GLY A 99 -15.04 -6.68 58.96
C GLY A 99 -15.29 -6.11 57.55
N GLY A 100 -16.31 -6.60 56.82
CA GLY A 100 -16.73 -6.01 55.56
C GLY A 100 -17.55 -4.73 55.73
N SER A 101 -17.52 -3.84 54.74
CA SER A 101 -18.27 -2.59 54.75
C SER A 101 -18.60 -2.05 53.35
N LEU A 102 -19.69 -1.31 53.21
CA LEU A 102 -19.98 -0.45 52.06
C LEU A 102 -19.82 1.02 52.49
N GLN A 103 -18.93 1.76 51.84
CA GLN A 103 -18.62 3.15 52.20
C GLN A 103 -18.34 4.00 50.96
N GLN A 104 -18.64 5.29 51.05
CA GLN A 104 -18.05 6.28 50.16
C GLN A 104 -16.68 6.70 50.72
N ILE A 105 -15.65 6.57 49.90
CA ILE A 105 -14.27 6.92 50.19
C ILE A 105 -13.86 7.93 49.13
N GLU A 106 -13.70 9.18 49.52
CA GLU A 106 -13.49 10.32 48.61
C GLU A 106 -14.62 10.39 47.56
N GLN A 107 -14.28 10.36 46.27
CA GLN A 107 -15.24 10.42 45.16
C GLN A 107 -15.70 9.04 44.68
N THR A 108 -15.56 8.01 45.52
CA THR A 108 -15.75 6.61 45.14
C THR A 108 -16.63 5.86 46.14
N ILE A 109 -17.63 5.11 45.67
CA ILE A 109 -18.32 4.11 46.50
C ILE A 109 -17.62 2.76 46.33
N ALA A 110 -17.32 2.09 47.44
CA ALA A 110 -16.64 0.81 47.43
C ALA A 110 -17.19 -0.16 48.49
N VAL A 111 -17.13 -1.45 48.15
CA VAL A 111 -17.29 -2.55 49.10
C VAL A 111 -15.90 -3.03 49.51
N THR A 112 -15.69 -3.15 50.82
CA THR A 112 -14.47 -3.70 51.41
C THR A 112 -14.78 -5.10 51.93
N LEU A 113 -13.98 -6.08 51.52
CA LEU A 113 -14.03 -7.47 51.99
C LEU A 113 -12.77 -7.76 52.80
N PRO A 114 -12.89 -8.38 53.98
CA PRO A 114 -11.74 -8.70 54.84
C PRO A 114 -10.89 -9.82 54.22
N ALA A 115 -9.66 -9.98 54.73
CA ALA A 115 -8.84 -11.15 54.45
C ALA A 115 -9.49 -12.42 55.00
N GLY A 116 -9.24 -13.57 54.36
CA GLY A 116 -9.76 -14.88 54.78
C GLY A 116 -10.97 -15.35 53.95
N PRO A 117 -11.68 -16.39 54.43
CA PRO A 117 -12.78 -17.01 53.68
C PRO A 117 -14.01 -16.10 53.61
N ILE A 118 -14.65 -16.09 52.44
CA ILE A 118 -15.94 -15.42 52.22
C ILE A 118 -16.95 -16.52 51.85
N PRO A 119 -17.66 -17.13 52.82
CA PRO A 119 -18.44 -18.34 52.60
C PRO A 119 -19.73 -18.10 51.81
N ASP A 120 -20.30 -16.90 51.92
CA ASP A 120 -21.56 -16.52 51.28
C ASP A 120 -21.30 -15.55 50.11
N PRO A 121 -22.04 -15.66 49.00
CA PRO A 121 -21.99 -14.69 47.93
C PRO A 121 -22.29 -13.26 48.40
N VAL A 122 -21.50 -12.31 47.91
CA VAL A 122 -21.70 -10.88 48.17
C VAL A 122 -22.47 -10.27 47.02
N HIS A 123 -23.70 -9.84 47.30
CA HIS A 123 -24.56 -9.16 46.34
C HIS A 123 -24.47 -7.65 46.53
N VAL A 124 -24.40 -6.92 45.43
CA VAL A 124 -24.45 -5.46 45.38
C VAL A 124 -25.56 -5.06 44.42
N GLU A 125 -26.54 -4.32 44.91
CA GLU A 125 -27.66 -3.81 44.13
C GLU A 125 -27.48 -2.32 43.91
N PHE A 126 -27.67 -1.88 42.66
CA PHE A 126 -27.75 -0.48 42.25
C PHE A 126 -29.14 -0.21 41.72
N ARG A 127 -29.79 0.84 42.22
CA ARG A 127 -31.10 1.24 41.74
C ARG A 127 -31.16 2.75 41.50
N ILE A 128 -31.81 3.11 40.40
CA ILE A 128 -32.04 4.50 39.98
C ILE A 128 -33.55 4.75 40.12
N GLY A 129 -33.97 5.64 41.02
CA GLY A 129 -35.39 5.86 41.31
C GLY A 129 -35.66 6.74 42.53
N ASP A 130 -36.90 6.73 43.04
CA ASP A 130 -37.30 7.53 44.21
C ASP A 130 -36.73 6.95 45.53
N ALA A 131 -35.88 7.74 46.21
CA ALA A 131 -35.23 7.39 47.47
C ALA A 131 -36.22 7.03 48.60
N SER A 132 -37.48 7.47 48.50
CA SER A 132 -38.51 7.25 49.51
C SER A 132 -39.09 5.83 49.54
N THR A 133 -38.82 5.01 48.52
CA THR A 133 -39.26 3.61 48.46
C THR A 133 -38.11 2.67 48.80
N HIS A 134 -38.08 2.10 50.01
CA HIS A 134 -37.13 1.02 50.34
C HIS A 134 -37.79 -0.33 50.08
N PRO A 135 -37.50 -1.05 48.98
CA PRO A 135 -38.01 -2.40 48.81
C PRO A 135 -37.42 -3.34 49.88
N GLN A 136 -38.24 -4.31 50.31
CA GLN A 136 -37.78 -5.39 51.20
C GLN A 136 -36.64 -6.17 50.53
N LEU A 137 -35.72 -6.72 51.32
CA LEU A 137 -34.76 -7.69 50.81
C LEU A 137 -35.53 -8.86 50.24
N HIS A 138 -35.43 -9.05 48.93
CA HIS A 138 -35.81 -10.30 48.33
C HIS A 138 -34.60 -11.23 48.39
N GLU A 139 -34.83 -12.49 48.72
CA GLU A 139 -33.80 -13.51 48.66
C GLU A 139 -33.35 -13.62 47.20
N ILE A 140 -32.09 -13.26 46.92
CA ILE A 140 -31.52 -13.45 45.59
C ILE A 140 -31.22 -14.93 45.49
N THR A 141 -32.08 -15.68 44.80
CA THR A 141 -31.80 -17.08 44.49
C THR A 141 -30.61 -17.12 43.54
N ALA A 142 -29.41 -17.36 44.06
CA ALA A 142 -28.28 -17.71 43.23
C ALA A 142 -28.61 -19.01 42.47
N PRO A 143 -28.29 -19.13 41.18
CA PRO A 143 -28.44 -20.40 40.48
C PRO A 143 -27.56 -21.46 41.17
N ASP A 144 -27.98 -22.73 41.10
CA ASP A 144 -27.27 -23.86 41.71
C ASP A 144 -25.79 -23.94 41.28
N SER A 145 -25.45 -23.38 40.11
CA SER A 145 -24.07 -23.13 39.68
C SER A 145 -23.98 -21.89 38.80
N LEU A 146 -22.97 -21.04 39.05
CA LEU A 146 -22.63 -19.87 38.22
C LEU A 146 -21.80 -20.23 36.97
N THR A 147 -21.29 -21.46 36.89
CA THR A 147 -20.38 -21.92 35.82
C THR A 147 -20.93 -23.08 35.03
N ALA A 148 -22.12 -23.59 35.39
CA ALA A 148 -22.76 -24.66 34.64
C ALA A 148 -23.21 -24.10 33.27
N PRO A 149 -22.90 -24.80 32.17
CA PRO A 149 -23.34 -24.39 30.86
C PRO A 149 -24.85 -24.53 30.73
N SER A 150 -25.51 -23.50 30.20
CA SER A 150 -26.89 -23.58 29.73
C SER A 150 -26.94 -23.99 28.27
N THR A 151 -28.11 -24.36 27.75
CA THR A 151 -28.30 -24.44 26.28
C THR A 151 -27.96 -23.11 25.62
N GLY A 152 -27.09 -23.15 24.61
CA GLY A 152 -26.62 -22.01 23.85
C GLY A 152 -27.76 -21.24 23.18
N GLN A 153 -27.54 -19.94 23.00
CA GLN A 153 -28.53 -19.02 22.44
C GLN A 153 -28.80 -19.27 20.95
N TRP A 154 -27.84 -19.83 20.22
CA TRP A 154 -27.85 -19.89 18.75
C TRP A 154 -27.83 -21.31 18.20
N VAL A 155 -27.81 -22.33 19.06
CA VAL A 155 -27.72 -23.76 18.69
C VAL A 155 -28.83 -24.24 17.74
N LYS A 156 -29.94 -23.49 17.63
CA LYS A 156 -31.06 -23.77 16.72
C LYS A 156 -31.06 -22.92 15.45
N GLN A 157 -30.08 -22.04 15.26
CA GLN A 157 -30.02 -21.06 14.18
C GLN A 157 -28.84 -21.36 13.25
N THR A 158 -29.11 -22.19 12.24
CA THR A 158 -28.15 -22.50 11.18
C THR A 158 -28.56 -21.83 9.87
N VAL A 159 -27.58 -21.50 9.03
CA VAL A 159 -27.81 -21.04 7.65
C VAL A 159 -27.26 -22.07 6.69
N VAL A 160 -28.01 -22.35 5.63
CA VAL A 160 -27.55 -23.22 4.55
C VAL A 160 -27.25 -22.37 3.32
N THR A 161 -26.06 -22.54 2.76
CA THR A 161 -25.65 -21.97 1.48
C THR A 161 -25.14 -23.08 0.56
N THR A 162 -24.80 -22.74 -0.69
CA THR A 162 -24.14 -23.64 -1.63
C THR A 162 -22.77 -23.07 -1.99
N GLY A 163 -21.83 -23.89 -2.46
CA GLY A 163 -20.59 -23.40 -3.05
C GLY A 163 -20.61 -23.44 -4.57
N THR A 164 -19.53 -22.96 -5.16
CA THR A 164 -19.27 -23.02 -6.60
C THR A 164 -17.85 -23.50 -6.81
N ARG A 165 -17.69 -24.62 -7.52
CA ARG A 165 -16.36 -25.11 -7.90
C ARG A 165 -15.72 -24.18 -8.93
N GLY A 166 -14.42 -23.94 -8.76
CA GLY A 166 -13.61 -23.27 -9.76
C GLY A 166 -13.36 -24.17 -10.97
N SER A 167 -12.92 -23.57 -12.08
CA SER A 167 -12.57 -24.34 -13.27
C SER A 167 -11.35 -25.23 -13.01
N ASP A 168 -11.42 -26.48 -13.49
CA ASP A 168 -10.30 -27.42 -13.48
C ASP A 168 -9.36 -27.20 -14.70
N ASP A 169 -9.46 -26.06 -15.40
CA ASP A 169 -8.64 -25.74 -16.58
C ASP A 169 -7.21 -25.32 -16.27
N GLY A 170 -7.00 -24.71 -15.10
CA GLY A 170 -5.68 -24.31 -14.60
C GLY A 170 -5.05 -25.37 -13.70
N PRO A 171 -3.80 -25.13 -13.23
CA PRO A 171 -3.13 -25.99 -12.25
C PRO A 171 -3.82 -25.99 -10.89
N TYR A 172 -4.46 -24.88 -10.52
CA TYR A 172 -5.26 -24.76 -9.32
C TYR A 172 -6.64 -24.19 -9.67
N ALA A 173 -7.66 -24.74 -9.02
CA ALA A 173 -9.01 -24.20 -9.01
C ALA A 173 -9.22 -23.43 -7.71
N ILE A 174 -9.90 -22.28 -7.80
CA ILE A 174 -10.39 -21.54 -6.64
C ILE A 174 -11.88 -21.84 -6.50
N ASP A 175 -12.22 -22.74 -5.59
CA ASP A 175 -13.62 -23.03 -5.27
C ASP A 175 -14.12 -21.98 -4.26
N THR A 176 -15.36 -21.52 -4.43
CA THR A 176 -15.99 -20.52 -3.55
C THR A 176 -17.00 -21.20 -2.63
N LEU A 177 -16.79 -21.07 -1.33
CA LEU A 177 -17.75 -21.48 -0.31
C LEU A 177 -18.60 -20.27 0.05
N THR A 178 -19.81 -20.18 -0.50
CA THR A 178 -20.64 -18.97 -0.38
C THR A 178 -20.94 -18.69 1.09
N ILE A 179 -20.50 -17.52 1.55
CA ILE A 179 -20.77 -17.05 2.91
C ILE A 179 -22.23 -16.58 3.02
N PRO A 180 -22.85 -16.66 4.21
CA PRO A 180 -24.19 -16.14 4.43
C PRO A 180 -24.12 -14.61 4.51
N TYR A 181 -24.24 -13.91 3.37
CA TYR A 181 -24.28 -12.44 3.33
C TYR A 181 -25.44 -11.87 4.18
N VAL A 182 -25.43 -10.56 4.44
CA VAL A 182 -26.29 -9.89 5.44
C VAL A 182 -27.76 -10.31 5.38
N ASP A 183 -28.33 -10.50 4.18
CA ASP A 183 -29.73 -10.90 4.01
C ASP A 183 -30.02 -12.37 4.37
N ALA A 184 -29.02 -13.24 4.23
CA ALA A 184 -29.10 -14.66 4.59
C ALA A 184 -28.61 -14.93 6.04
N ASN A 185 -27.83 -14.01 6.62
CA ASN A 185 -27.35 -14.10 7.99
C ASN A 185 -28.49 -13.75 8.98
N PRO A 186 -28.93 -14.68 9.85
CA PRO A 186 -30.01 -14.43 10.81
C PRO A 186 -29.67 -13.33 11.83
N PHE A 187 -28.38 -13.03 12.01
CA PHE A 187 -27.88 -11.98 12.90
C PHE A 187 -27.66 -10.65 12.20
N ARG A 188 -27.83 -10.60 10.86
CA ARG A 188 -27.61 -9.42 10.01
C ARG A 188 -26.24 -8.76 10.21
N THR A 189 -25.24 -9.54 10.62
CA THR A 189 -23.85 -9.08 10.73
C THR A 189 -23.14 -9.23 9.37
N PRO A 190 -22.33 -8.25 8.94
CA PRO A 190 -21.47 -8.42 7.78
C PRO A 190 -20.55 -9.64 7.95
N MET A 191 -20.44 -10.50 6.92
CA MET A 191 -19.54 -11.67 6.94
C MET A 191 -18.15 -11.31 6.42
N ARG A 192 -17.44 -10.45 7.15
CA ARG A 192 -16.09 -10.03 6.79
C ARG A 192 -15.07 -10.97 7.45
N LEU A 193 -14.68 -12.03 6.73
CA LEU A 193 -13.88 -13.11 7.32
C LEU A 193 -12.42 -12.69 7.54
N ALA A 194 -11.86 -13.01 8.71
CA ALA A 194 -10.53 -12.55 9.12
C ALA A 194 -9.67 -13.63 9.81
N GLY A 195 -10.14 -14.87 9.82
CA GLY A 195 -9.48 -16.04 10.39
C GLY A 195 -10.08 -17.30 9.79
N VAL A 196 -9.26 -18.33 9.58
CA VAL A 196 -9.71 -19.63 9.09
C VAL A 196 -8.88 -20.74 9.73
N GLY A 197 -9.51 -21.86 10.03
CA GLY A 197 -8.89 -23.04 10.61
C GLY A 197 -9.70 -24.29 10.31
N VAL A 198 -9.11 -25.46 10.61
CA VAL A 198 -9.73 -26.76 10.36
C VAL A 198 -9.83 -27.52 11.67
N MET A 199 -11.03 -27.92 12.05
CA MET A 199 -11.30 -28.71 13.24
C MET A 199 -10.94 -30.19 13.00
N PRO A 200 -10.59 -30.98 14.04
CA PRO A 200 -10.29 -32.40 13.90
C PRO A 200 -11.43 -33.25 13.31
N ASP A 201 -12.67 -32.76 13.43
CA ASP A 201 -13.87 -33.38 12.85
C ASP A 201 -14.19 -32.90 11.42
N ARG A 202 -13.22 -32.23 10.77
CA ARG A 202 -13.27 -31.70 9.39
C ARG A 202 -14.15 -30.48 9.18
N ARG A 203 -14.79 -29.94 10.23
CA ARG A 203 -15.46 -28.64 10.10
C ARG A 203 -14.44 -27.54 9.87
N ILE A 204 -14.78 -26.58 9.03
CA ILE A 204 -14.00 -25.35 8.88
C ILE A 204 -14.49 -24.36 9.94
N VAL A 205 -13.56 -23.69 10.61
CA VAL A 205 -13.87 -22.61 11.55
C VAL A 205 -13.38 -21.29 10.97
N VAL A 206 -14.18 -20.24 11.06
CA VAL A 206 -13.81 -18.90 10.60
C VAL A 206 -14.14 -17.84 11.64
N SER A 207 -13.35 -16.79 11.72
CA SER A 207 -13.68 -15.57 12.48
C SER A 207 -14.13 -14.45 11.55
N THR A 208 -14.96 -13.55 12.07
CA THR A 208 -15.36 -12.32 11.38
C THR A 208 -14.76 -11.10 12.07
N LEU A 209 -14.42 -10.06 11.32
CA LEU A 209 -13.95 -8.79 11.88
C LEU A 209 -14.94 -8.17 12.89
N GLN A 210 -16.23 -8.53 12.79
CA GLN A 210 -17.32 -8.09 13.65
C GLN A 210 -17.33 -8.77 15.03
N GLY A 211 -16.58 -9.85 15.23
CA GLY A 211 -16.49 -10.52 16.53
C GLY A 211 -17.18 -11.88 16.64
N ASP A 212 -17.61 -12.47 15.52
CA ASP A 212 -18.24 -13.78 15.48
C ASP A 212 -17.25 -14.89 15.09
N ILE A 213 -17.46 -16.10 15.62
CA ILE A 213 -16.83 -17.35 15.16
C ILE A 213 -17.92 -18.24 14.58
N TRP A 214 -17.67 -18.79 13.40
CA TRP A 214 -18.59 -19.67 12.70
C TRP A 214 -17.96 -21.04 12.43
N MET A 215 -18.76 -22.07 12.61
CA MET A 215 -18.46 -23.44 12.20
C MET A 215 -19.17 -23.73 10.88
N VAL A 216 -18.44 -24.33 9.94
CA VAL A 216 -18.91 -24.63 8.60
C VAL A 216 -18.73 -26.12 8.33
N SER A 217 -19.84 -26.81 8.07
CA SER A 217 -19.85 -28.22 7.66
C SER A 217 -20.34 -28.37 6.22
N GLY A 218 -19.99 -29.50 5.57
CA GLY A 218 -20.37 -29.77 4.17
C GLY A 218 -19.42 -29.15 3.14
N ALA A 219 -18.18 -28.84 3.53
CA ALA A 219 -17.13 -28.37 2.63
C ALA A 219 -16.49 -29.53 1.83
N ASP A 220 -17.32 -30.38 1.23
CA ASP A 220 -16.91 -31.52 0.41
C ASP A 220 -16.61 -31.13 -1.05
N ASP A 221 -16.46 -32.12 -1.94
CA ASP A 221 -16.07 -31.86 -3.32
C ASP A 221 -17.17 -31.19 -4.15
N ASP A 222 -18.45 -31.50 -3.90
CA ASP A 222 -19.56 -30.97 -4.71
C ASP A 222 -20.06 -29.60 -4.23
N LEU A 223 -19.80 -29.27 -2.95
CA LEU A 223 -20.24 -28.04 -2.30
C LEU A 223 -21.75 -27.79 -2.44
N ALA A 224 -22.55 -28.84 -2.55
CA ALA A 224 -23.99 -28.75 -2.77
C ALA A 224 -24.71 -28.18 -1.54
N GLN A 225 -24.17 -28.38 -0.34
CA GLN A 225 -24.78 -27.90 0.90
C GLN A 225 -23.73 -27.55 1.96
N LEU A 226 -23.56 -26.25 2.21
CA LEU A 226 -22.75 -25.70 3.29
C LEU A 226 -23.67 -25.30 4.45
N THR A 227 -23.40 -25.81 5.65
CA THR A 227 -24.16 -25.43 6.86
C THR A 227 -23.29 -24.60 7.78
N TRP A 228 -23.77 -23.40 8.09
CA TRP A 228 -23.11 -22.40 8.92
C TRP A 228 -23.81 -22.30 10.28
N GLN A 229 -23.05 -22.45 11.35
CA GLN A 229 -23.51 -22.29 12.72
C GLN A 229 -22.60 -21.31 13.45
N ARG A 230 -23.17 -20.30 14.10
CA ARG A 230 -22.38 -19.40 14.95
C ARG A 230 -21.98 -20.14 16.24
N TYR A 231 -20.68 -20.25 16.47
CA TYR A 231 -20.08 -20.93 17.61
C TYR A 231 -19.77 -19.97 18.77
N ALA A 232 -19.34 -18.75 18.45
CA ALA A 232 -19.07 -17.71 19.45
C ALA A 232 -19.40 -16.33 18.87
N ALA A 233 -19.67 -15.35 19.75
CA ALA A 233 -19.77 -13.94 19.40
C ALA A 233 -19.20 -13.04 20.51
N GLY A 234 -19.03 -11.76 20.20
CA GLY A 234 -18.61 -10.73 21.15
C GLY A 234 -17.09 -10.60 21.34
N LEU A 235 -16.30 -11.21 20.45
CA LEU A 235 -14.84 -11.08 20.46
C LEU A 235 -14.42 -9.73 19.87
N TYR A 236 -13.36 -9.11 20.39
CA TYR A 236 -12.96 -7.78 19.97
C TYR A 236 -12.04 -7.83 18.73
N GLN A 237 -12.62 -7.64 17.53
CA GLN A 237 -11.90 -7.63 16.25
C GLN A 237 -11.01 -8.88 16.05
N PRO A 238 -11.59 -10.08 15.93
CA PRO A 238 -10.81 -11.31 15.86
C PRO A 238 -10.18 -11.53 14.49
N LEU A 239 -8.95 -11.04 14.31
CA LEU A 239 -8.23 -11.02 13.02
C LEU A 239 -7.24 -12.17 12.84
N GLY A 240 -7.44 -13.28 13.55
CA GLY A 240 -6.63 -14.50 13.43
C GLY A 240 -7.12 -15.57 14.40
N LEU A 241 -6.95 -16.84 14.03
CA LEU A 241 -7.28 -17.97 14.88
C LEU A 241 -6.39 -19.16 14.57
N VAL A 242 -6.26 -20.07 15.54
CA VAL A 242 -5.69 -21.41 15.38
C VAL A 242 -6.59 -22.44 16.05
N VAL A 243 -6.46 -23.70 15.63
CA VAL A 243 -7.08 -24.84 16.32
C VAL A 243 -6.00 -25.60 17.06
N GLN A 244 -5.99 -25.50 18.39
CA GLN A 244 -5.02 -26.16 19.27
C GLN A 244 -5.76 -27.21 20.11
N GLU A 245 -5.36 -28.47 20.02
CA GLU A 245 -5.94 -29.58 20.80
C GLU A 245 -7.49 -29.66 20.67
N GLY A 246 -7.99 -29.41 19.46
CA GLY A 246 -9.43 -29.43 19.16
C GLY A 246 -10.21 -28.21 19.67
N LYS A 247 -9.54 -27.19 20.21
CA LYS A 247 -10.14 -25.95 20.68
C LYS A 247 -9.74 -24.78 19.80
N VAL A 248 -10.66 -23.84 19.62
CA VAL A 248 -10.41 -22.61 18.85
C VAL A 248 -9.75 -21.59 19.76
N ILE A 249 -8.57 -21.11 19.37
CA ILE A 249 -7.91 -19.97 20.00
C ILE A 249 -7.95 -18.81 19.02
N VAL A 250 -8.37 -17.65 19.51
CA VAL A 250 -8.62 -16.47 18.68
C VAL A 250 -7.82 -15.30 19.22
N VAL A 251 -7.14 -14.56 18.33
CA VAL A 251 -6.53 -13.28 18.69
C VAL A 251 -7.57 -12.18 18.58
N GLY A 252 -7.86 -11.54 19.71
CA GLY A 252 -8.61 -10.29 19.77
C GLY A 252 -7.66 -9.12 20.02
N LYS A 253 -8.18 -7.91 19.90
CA LYS A 253 -7.44 -6.72 20.32
C LYS A 253 -7.24 -6.73 21.85
N ASP A 254 -8.21 -7.17 22.62
CA ASP A 254 -8.13 -7.21 24.09
C ASP A 254 -7.33 -8.39 24.66
N GLN A 255 -7.42 -9.57 24.04
CA GLN A 255 -6.82 -10.79 24.58
C GLN A 255 -6.69 -11.93 23.55
N LEU A 256 -5.87 -12.94 23.87
CA LEU A 256 -5.98 -14.26 23.28
C LEU A 256 -7.08 -15.04 24.02
N THR A 257 -8.11 -15.46 23.29
CA THR A 257 -9.27 -16.18 23.84
C THR A 257 -9.26 -17.64 23.40
N ARG A 258 -9.29 -18.59 24.33
CA ARG A 258 -9.59 -19.99 24.03
C ARG A 258 -11.07 -20.27 24.30
N LEU A 259 -11.76 -20.79 23.30
CA LEU A 259 -13.18 -21.09 23.37
C LEU A 259 -13.41 -22.53 23.81
N HIS A 260 -14.34 -22.72 24.74
CA HIS A 260 -14.75 -24.04 25.22
C HIS A 260 -16.26 -24.17 25.11
N ASP A 261 -16.67 -25.33 24.61
CA ASP A 261 -18.05 -25.83 24.62
C ASP A 261 -18.09 -27.02 25.59
N HIS A 262 -18.48 -26.77 26.83
CA HIS A 262 -18.49 -27.74 27.92
C HIS A 262 -19.71 -28.66 27.88
N ASN A 263 -20.81 -28.26 27.23
CA ASN A 263 -22.02 -29.07 27.11
C ASN A 263 -22.16 -29.76 25.73
N ASN A 264 -21.25 -29.49 24.80
CA ASN A 264 -21.21 -30.00 23.42
C ASN A 264 -22.47 -29.67 22.61
N ASP A 265 -23.05 -28.48 22.81
CA ASP A 265 -24.25 -28.05 22.08
C ASP A 265 -23.94 -27.25 20.80
N GLY A 266 -22.66 -27.03 20.51
CA GLY A 266 -22.20 -26.30 19.33
C GLY A 266 -22.10 -24.79 19.53
N GLU A 267 -22.11 -24.31 20.77
CA GLU A 267 -21.82 -22.93 21.18
C GLU A 267 -20.77 -22.89 22.31
N ALA A 268 -19.86 -21.92 22.28
CA ALA A 268 -18.91 -21.75 23.37
C ALA A 268 -19.56 -21.10 24.60
N ASP A 269 -19.50 -21.77 25.75
CA ASP A 269 -19.98 -21.28 27.05
C ASP A 269 -18.87 -20.73 27.94
N PHE A 270 -17.59 -21.02 27.66
CA PHE A 270 -16.45 -20.44 28.38
C PHE A 270 -15.43 -19.82 27.42
N TYR A 271 -15.15 -18.53 27.65
CA TYR A 271 -14.20 -17.71 26.90
C TYR A 271 -12.97 -17.51 27.79
N GLU A 272 -12.05 -18.46 27.76
CA GLU A 272 -10.83 -18.45 28.56
C GLU A 272 -9.87 -17.36 28.07
N CYS A 273 -9.45 -16.47 28.96
CA CYS A 273 -8.39 -15.50 28.69
C CYS A 273 -7.03 -16.20 28.88
N LEU A 274 -6.35 -16.54 27.78
CA LEU A 274 -4.98 -17.09 27.85
C LEU A 274 -4.00 -16.00 28.28
N THR A 275 -4.18 -14.81 27.73
CA THR A 275 -3.42 -13.61 28.12
C THR A 275 -4.12 -12.37 27.58
N ASN A 276 -4.07 -11.30 28.37
CA ASN A 276 -4.38 -9.93 27.97
C ASN A 276 -3.18 -9.00 28.20
N ARG A 277 -1.96 -9.58 28.27
CA ARG A 277 -0.71 -8.89 28.60
C ARG A 277 0.07 -8.47 27.36
N TYR A 278 -0.59 -7.79 26.43
CA TYR A 278 0.03 -7.08 25.31
C TYR A 278 -0.68 -5.74 25.13
N PRO A 279 0.03 -4.68 24.67
CA PRO A 279 -0.56 -3.35 24.58
C PRO A 279 -1.61 -3.30 23.48
N THR A 280 -2.67 -2.52 23.72
CA THR A 280 -3.60 -2.08 22.69
C THR A 280 -4.00 -0.64 22.88
N SER A 281 -4.16 0.07 21.77
CA SER A 281 -4.53 1.48 21.72
C SER A 281 -5.76 1.69 20.83
N GLY A 282 -6.38 2.88 20.88
CA GLY A 282 -7.45 3.24 19.95
C GLY A 282 -6.93 3.54 18.53
N GLY A 283 -7.79 3.50 17.51
CA GLY A 283 -7.40 3.85 16.14
C GLY A 283 -6.84 2.68 15.33
N HIS A 284 -5.83 2.93 14.49
CA HIS A 284 -5.29 2.01 13.47
C HIS A 284 -4.34 0.93 14.01
N ASP A 285 -4.35 0.66 15.32
CA ASP A 285 -3.55 -0.40 15.91
C ASP A 285 -4.36 -1.70 16.03
N PHE A 286 -3.89 -2.77 15.39
CA PHE A 286 -4.56 -4.07 15.37
C PHE A 286 -3.70 -5.15 16.04
N ALA A 287 -4.37 -6.23 16.48
CA ALA A 287 -3.74 -7.51 16.75
C ALA A 287 -4.17 -8.47 15.63
N THR A 288 -3.23 -8.98 14.86
CA THR A 288 -3.49 -9.62 13.57
C THR A 288 -2.78 -10.95 13.44
N ASP A 289 -3.49 -11.87 12.79
CA ASP A 289 -3.05 -13.22 12.47
C ASP A 289 -2.72 -14.05 13.73
N LEU A 290 -2.74 -15.36 13.62
CA LEU A 290 -2.38 -16.22 14.74
C LEU A 290 -1.78 -17.49 14.21
N HIS A 291 -0.54 -17.76 14.63
CA HIS A 291 0.17 -18.98 14.27
C HIS A 291 0.54 -19.76 15.51
N GLN A 292 0.72 -21.06 15.31
CA GLN A 292 1.21 -21.98 16.31
C GLN A 292 2.34 -22.81 15.71
N ASP A 293 3.38 -23.07 16.50
CA ASP A 293 4.41 -24.06 16.16
C ASP A 293 4.18 -25.41 16.86
N GLU A 294 5.00 -26.40 16.51
CA GLU A 294 4.94 -27.76 17.05
C GLU A 294 5.22 -27.82 18.56
N ALA A 295 5.86 -26.80 19.13
CA ALA A 295 6.09 -26.68 20.57
C ALA A 295 4.89 -26.07 21.33
N GLY A 296 3.82 -25.71 20.62
CA GLY A 296 2.62 -25.11 21.21
C GLY A 296 2.77 -23.62 21.54
N ARG A 297 3.81 -22.95 21.04
CA ARG A 297 3.99 -21.50 21.20
C ARG A 297 3.06 -20.80 20.20
N LEU A 298 2.45 -19.70 20.64
CA LEU A 298 1.54 -18.88 19.84
C LEU A 298 2.24 -17.60 19.38
N TYR A 299 1.94 -17.14 18.17
CA TYR A 299 2.56 -15.97 17.55
C TYR A 299 1.52 -15.11 16.85
N TRP A 300 1.62 -13.79 16.97
CA TRP A 300 0.73 -12.82 16.30
C TRP A 300 1.42 -11.47 16.16
N ALA A 301 0.89 -10.57 15.34
CA ALA A 301 1.38 -9.20 15.24
C ALA A 301 0.55 -8.24 16.11
N VAL A 302 1.22 -7.25 16.70
CA VAL A 302 0.65 -6.21 17.57
C VAL A 302 1.11 -4.83 17.09
N GLY A 303 0.20 -4.02 16.57
CA GLY A 303 0.51 -2.67 16.09
C GLY A 303 0.70 -1.62 17.19
N SER A 304 0.27 -1.91 18.43
CA SER A 304 0.32 -0.94 19.53
C SER A 304 1.63 -0.94 20.29
N GLY A 305 2.00 0.26 20.79
CA GLY A 305 3.07 0.42 21.78
C GLY A 305 4.45 -0.02 21.31
N ASP A 306 4.69 -0.06 19.99
CA ASP A 306 5.91 -0.60 19.38
C ASP A 306 6.20 -2.06 19.81
N PHE A 307 5.14 -2.85 20.06
CA PHE A 307 5.27 -4.25 20.50
C PHE A 307 5.60 -5.20 19.34
N GLY A 308 5.04 -4.97 18.15
CA GLY A 308 5.41 -5.68 16.93
C GLY A 308 5.08 -7.17 16.96
N PHE A 309 6.07 -8.02 16.67
CA PHE A 309 5.89 -9.46 16.55
C PHE A 309 5.87 -10.14 17.92
N ALA A 310 4.71 -10.66 18.33
CA ALA A 310 4.50 -11.24 19.65
C ALA A 310 4.70 -12.76 19.66
N ARG A 311 5.17 -13.29 20.79
CA ARG A 311 5.19 -14.73 21.10
C ARG A 311 4.66 -14.98 22.50
N LEU A 312 3.84 -16.02 22.66
CA LEU A 312 3.44 -16.58 23.94
C LEU A 312 3.91 -18.04 24.02
N SER A 313 4.80 -18.32 24.96
CA SER A 313 5.16 -19.71 25.27
C SER A 313 4.22 -20.28 26.34
N PRO A 314 3.97 -21.59 26.36
CA PRO A 314 3.16 -22.22 27.41
C PRO A 314 3.66 -21.86 28.81
N GLY A 315 2.78 -21.31 29.64
CA GLY A 315 3.09 -20.91 31.02
C GLY A 315 3.91 -19.62 31.17
N SER A 316 4.17 -18.87 30.09
CA SER A 316 4.87 -17.58 30.14
C SER A 316 3.92 -16.39 29.98
N VAL A 317 4.49 -15.18 30.02
CA VAL A 317 3.83 -13.97 29.52
C VAL A 317 4.22 -13.75 28.05
N PRO A 318 3.44 -12.98 27.27
CA PRO A 318 3.82 -12.56 25.94
C PRO A 318 5.13 -11.76 25.94
N GLU A 319 5.95 -11.97 24.93
CA GLU A 319 7.15 -11.18 24.65
C GLU A 319 7.11 -10.61 23.23
N SER A 320 7.82 -9.50 23.03
CA SER A 320 8.09 -8.94 21.71
C SER A 320 9.38 -9.54 21.17
N LEU A 321 9.30 -10.17 19.99
CA LEU A 321 10.47 -10.67 19.26
C LEU A 321 11.09 -9.58 18.38
N GLY A 322 10.33 -8.57 17.95
CA GLY A 322 10.88 -7.46 17.17
C GLY A 322 9.81 -6.42 16.87
N ASN A 323 10.24 -5.18 16.63
CA ASN A 323 9.36 -4.01 16.52
C ASN A 323 9.69 -3.13 15.32
N GLY A 324 9.06 -1.95 15.20
CA GLY A 324 9.15 -1.15 13.97
C GLY A 324 8.42 -1.76 12.77
N LEU A 325 7.38 -2.58 13.00
CA LEU A 325 6.48 -3.06 11.95
C LEU A 325 5.30 -2.08 11.86
N ARG A 326 5.06 -1.47 10.69
CA ARG A 326 4.03 -0.43 10.54
C ARG A 326 2.59 -0.94 10.77
N ASN A 327 1.99 -1.58 9.76
CA ASN A 327 0.57 -1.97 9.79
C ASN A 327 0.40 -3.48 9.64
N CYS A 328 1.29 -4.26 10.26
CA CYS A 328 1.48 -5.67 9.98
C CYS A 328 0.15 -6.45 9.89
N ASN A 329 -0.28 -6.80 8.68
CA ASN A 329 -1.56 -7.47 8.46
C ASN A 329 -1.46 -8.99 8.65
N GLY A 330 -0.29 -9.59 8.44
CA GLY A 330 -0.10 -11.02 8.57
C GLY A 330 1.32 -11.42 8.94
N ILE A 331 1.44 -12.64 9.43
CA ILE A 331 2.72 -13.26 9.75
C ILE A 331 2.78 -14.65 9.12
N GLY A 332 3.94 -15.29 9.21
CA GLY A 332 4.11 -16.71 8.95
C GLY A 332 5.11 -17.30 9.90
N VAL A 333 4.82 -18.48 10.44
CA VAL A 333 5.73 -19.19 11.32
C VAL A 333 5.87 -20.62 10.80
N SER A 334 7.11 -21.07 10.58
CA SER A 334 7.37 -22.46 10.20
C SER A 334 6.98 -23.41 11.35
N PRO A 335 6.66 -24.69 11.06
CA PRO A 335 6.24 -25.64 12.10
C PRO A 335 7.23 -25.78 13.27
N ASP A 336 8.53 -25.65 13.01
CA ASP A 336 9.59 -25.70 14.03
C ASP A 336 9.82 -24.36 14.77
N GLY A 337 9.18 -23.28 14.33
CA GLY A 337 9.33 -21.92 14.85
C GLY A 337 10.66 -21.23 14.52
N ASN A 338 11.45 -21.77 13.58
CA ASN A 338 12.76 -21.22 13.23
C ASN A 338 12.71 -20.12 12.15
N VAL A 339 11.67 -20.11 11.31
CA VAL A 339 11.41 -19.08 10.32
C VAL A 339 10.17 -18.31 10.76
N MET A 340 10.34 -17.02 11.03
CA MET A 340 9.27 -16.11 11.42
C MET A 340 9.25 -14.96 10.43
N LEU A 341 8.14 -14.78 9.74
CA LEU A 341 7.97 -13.75 8.72
C LEU A 341 6.87 -12.77 9.12
N ALA A 342 7.06 -11.49 8.84
CA ALA A 342 6.06 -10.45 9.06
C ALA A 342 5.80 -9.67 7.77
N THR A 343 4.53 -9.41 7.45
CA THR A 343 4.17 -8.65 6.25
C THR A 343 3.81 -7.21 6.60
N VAL A 344 4.55 -6.26 6.04
CA VAL A 344 4.38 -4.82 6.27
C VAL A 344 3.85 -4.16 5.00
N GLN A 345 2.93 -3.23 5.20
CA GLN A 345 2.16 -2.55 4.16
C GLN A 345 2.80 -1.19 3.89
N GLU A 346 2.83 -0.78 2.62
CA GLU A 346 3.42 0.48 2.19
C GLU A 346 2.88 1.68 2.99
N GLY A 347 3.73 2.66 3.27
CA GLY A 347 3.38 3.90 3.94
C GLY A 347 4.57 4.58 4.60
N SER A 348 4.32 5.30 5.70
CA SER A 348 5.37 6.06 6.39
C SER A 348 6.47 5.14 6.93
N TRP A 349 7.72 5.42 6.53
CA TRP A 349 8.88 4.57 6.85
C TRP A 349 8.74 3.13 6.36
N ALA A 350 7.89 2.89 5.37
CA ALA A 350 7.67 1.61 4.70
C ALA A 350 7.58 1.87 3.19
N ALA A 351 8.73 1.91 2.52
CA ALA A 351 8.88 2.44 1.16
C ALA A 351 8.05 1.68 0.11
N ALA A 352 7.82 0.39 0.32
CA ALA A 352 6.87 -0.45 -0.39
C ALA A 352 6.34 -1.52 0.56
N THR A 353 5.37 -2.32 0.12
CA THR A 353 5.01 -3.57 0.81
C THR A 353 6.26 -4.43 0.96
N ALA A 354 6.45 -5.06 2.12
CA ALA A 354 7.65 -5.86 2.38
C ALA A 354 7.35 -7.05 3.30
N ILE A 355 8.15 -8.11 3.16
CA ILE A 355 8.16 -9.26 4.04
C ILE A 355 9.47 -9.20 4.82
N PHE A 356 9.41 -9.20 6.15
CA PHE A 356 10.59 -9.22 7.02
C PHE A 356 10.84 -10.61 7.58
N ASP A 357 12.11 -11.02 7.64
CA ASP A 357 12.54 -12.16 8.44
C ASP A 357 12.78 -11.67 9.87
N VAL A 358 11.91 -12.08 10.80
CA VAL A 358 11.88 -11.57 12.16
C VAL A 358 12.88 -12.33 13.02
N GLN A 359 13.92 -11.61 13.46
CA GLN A 359 14.89 -12.09 14.42
C GLN A 359 14.68 -11.40 15.77
N SER A 360 14.94 -12.12 16.86
CA SER A 360 14.74 -11.60 18.22
C SER A 360 15.56 -10.33 18.46
N GLY A 361 14.90 -9.24 18.89
CA GLY A 361 15.51 -7.93 19.10
C GLY A 361 15.64 -7.06 17.83
N GLY A 362 15.09 -7.51 16.69
CA GLY A 362 15.12 -6.77 15.43
C GLY A 362 14.23 -5.51 15.42
N PHE A 363 14.60 -4.55 14.57
CA PHE A 363 13.82 -3.33 14.30
C PHE A 363 13.63 -3.13 12.80
N PHE A 364 12.39 -3.06 12.37
CA PHE A 364 12.00 -3.18 10.95
C PHE A 364 11.62 -1.86 10.28
N GLY A 365 12.03 -0.72 10.88
CA GLY A 365 12.10 0.59 10.22
C GLY A 365 10.95 1.56 10.50
N HIS A 366 9.78 1.09 10.95
CA HIS A 366 8.69 2.02 11.23
C HIS A 366 9.05 3.00 12.36
N GLY A 367 8.83 4.30 12.12
CA GLY A 367 9.22 5.38 13.03
C GLY A 367 10.61 5.97 12.75
N GLY A 368 11.29 5.50 11.70
CA GLY A 368 12.55 6.06 11.24
C GLY A 368 13.79 5.33 11.77
N PRO A 369 14.99 5.71 11.28
CA PRO A 369 16.23 5.02 11.60
C PRO A 369 16.58 5.11 13.11
N ARG A 370 17.07 4.00 13.67
CA ARG A 370 17.54 3.88 15.06
C ARG A 370 19.00 3.44 15.12
N GLN A 371 19.76 3.95 16.09
CA GLN A 371 21.13 3.49 16.31
C GLN A 371 21.13 2.02 16.77
N GLY A 372 22.11 1.25 16.31
CA GLY A 372 22.29 -0.17 16.67
C GLY A 372 21.52 -1.17 15.81
N HIS A 373 20.73 -0.72 14.83
CA HIS A 373 19.94 -1.59 13.95
C HIS A 373 20.37 -1.45 12.49
N GLY A 374 20.86 -2.55 11.90
CA GLY A 374 21.33 -2.58 10.52
C GLY A 374 22.31 -1.47 10.12
N LYS A 375 22.61 -1.39 8.82
CA LYS A 375 23.43 -0.31 8.25
C LYS A 375 22.67 1.00 8.12
N TYR A 376 21.34 0.92 7.95
CA TYR A 376 20.47 2.04 7.63
C TYR A 376 19.61 2.50 8.81
N GLY A 377 19.91 2.04 10.02
CA GLY A 377 19.10 2.27 11.20
C GLY A 377 17.86 1.38 11.30
N TYR A 378 17.77 0.34 10.47
CA TYR A 378 16.77 -0.73 10.53
C TYR A 378 17.29 -1.99 9.83
N ASP A 379 16.67 -3.13 10.14
CA ASP A 379 16.93 -4.41 9.50
C ASP A 379 16.19 -4.49 8.17
N LEU A 380 16.89 -4.84 7.09
CA LEU A 380 16.29 -4.93 5.76
C LEU A 380 15.29 -6.09 5.69
N PRO A 381 14.22 -5.97 4.87
CA PRO A 381 13.25 -7.04 4.71
C PRO A 381 13.90 -8.28 4.07
N LEU A 382 13.22 -9.43 4.17
CA LEU A 382 13.49 -10.59 3.31
C LEU A 382 13.36 -10.16 1.83
N CYS A 383 12.25 -9.49 1.51
CA CYS A 383 12.04 -8.88 0.21
C CYS A 383 11.01 -7.74 0.23
N PHE A 384 11.13 -6.84 -0.73
CA PHE A 384 10.07 -5.91 -1.12
C PHE A 384 9.12 -6.56 -2.13
N ILE A 385 7.87 -6.13 -2.11
CA ILE A 385 6.85 -6.48 -3.10
C ILE A 385 6.48 -5.18 -3.84
N PRO A 386 6.65 -5.13 -5.18
CA PRO A 386 6.30 -3.93 -5.94
C PRO A 386 4.82 -3.60 -5.80
N ARG A 387 4.49 -2.31 -5.75
CA ARG A 387 3.10 -1.84 -5.56
C ARG A 387 2.15 -2.38 -6.63
N GLY A 388 2.62 -2.51 -7.87
CA GLY A 388 1.85 -3.07 -8.99
C GLY A 388 1.55 -4.56 -8.86
N ILE A 389 2.20 -5.26 -7.92
CA ILE A 389 1.98 -6.67 -7.60
C ILE A 389 1.17 -6.80 -6.32
N ASP A 390 1.56 -6.06 -5.27
CA ASP A 390 0.79 -5.99 -4.04
C ASP A 390 1.08 -4.70 -3.25
N ASN A 391 0.02 -3.94 -2.98
CA ASN A 391 0.08 -2.77 -2.10
C ASN A 391 -0.22 -3.13 -0.63
N SER A 392 -0.66 -4.36 -0.34
CA SER A 392 -0.93 -4.81 1.01
C SER A 392 -0.87 -6.33 1.12
N ALA A 393 0.26 -6.84 1.64
CA ALA A 393 0.44 -8.26 1.91
C ALA A 393 -0.41 -8.72 3.11
N GLY A 394 -0.85 -9.98 3.09
CA GLY A 394 -1.62 -10.64 4.15
C GLY A 394 -0.80 -11.70 4.90
N GLY A 395 -1.44 -12.81 5.25
CA GLY A 395 -0.82 -13.91 6.00
C GLY A 395 0.06 -14.81 5.14
N ILE A 396 0.95 -15.55 5.80
CA ILE A 396 1.87 -16.49 5.16
C ILE A 396 1.67 -17.87 5.78
N ILE A 397 1.61 -18.92 4.94
CA ILE A 397 1.56 -20.32 5.40
C ILE A 397 2.76 -21.10 4.87
N SER A 398 3.41 -21.86 5.76
CA SER A 398 4.36 -22.91 5.36
C SER A 398 3.59 -24.19 5.04
N LEU A 399 3.62 -24.61 3.78
CA LEU A 399 2.88 -25.78 3.33
C LEU A 399 3.63 -27.07 3.64
N PRO A 400 2.92 -28.15 4.02
CA PRO A 400 3.56 -29.45 4.22
C PRO A 400 4.00 -30.05 2.88
N ASN A 401 4.85 -31.08 2.97
CA ASN A 401 5.20 -31.92 1.83
C ASN A 401 4.09 -32.93 1.52
N ASP A 402 2.89 -32.44 1.17
CA ASP A 402 1.73 -33.24 0.75
C ASP A 402 1.60 -33.22 -0.78
N GLN A 403 1.61 -34.38 -1.44
CA GLN A 403 1.54 -34.48 -2.89
C GLN A 403 0.24 -33.91 -3.49
N ARG A 404 -0.83 -33.82 -2.71
CA ARG A 404 -2.10 -33.21 -3.14
C ARG A 404 -2.00 -31.70 -3.35
N LEU A 405 -0.95 -31.07 -2.82
CA LEU A 405 -0.61 -29.68 -3.10
C LEU A 405 0.14 -29.51 -4.43
N GLY A 406 0.49 -30.58 -5.13
CA GLY A 406 1.19 -30.52 -6.41
C GLY A 406 2.49 -29.69 -6.31
N PRO A 407 2.76 -28.79 -7.27
CA PRO A 407 3.93 -27.91 -7.27
C PRO A 407 4.12 -27.01 -6.04
N LEU A 408 3.08 -26.78 -5.22
CA LEU A 408 3.19 -25.95 -4.02
C LEU A 408 3.60 -26.75 -2.76
N ALA A 409 3.75 -28.07 -2.86
CA ALA A 409 4.18 -28.89 -1.73
C ALA A 409 5.53 -28.41 -1.16
N GLY A 410 5.58 -28.22 0.16
CA GLY A 410 6.77 -27.75 0.87
C GLY A 410 7.13 -26.27 0.68
N GLN A 411 6.35 -25.51 -0.09
CA GLN A 411 6.60 -24.09 -0.35
C GLN A 411 6.03 -23.19 0.75
N MET A 412 6.48 -21.94 0.80
CA MET A 412 5.81 -20.89 1.56
C MET A 412 4.90 -20.09 0.63
N LEU A 413 3.65 -19.90 1.04
CA LEU A 413 2.64 -19.18 0.28
C LEU A 413 2.25 -17.91 1.05
N GLY A 414 2.40 -16.74 0.44
CA GLY A 414 1.91 -15.48 0.97
C GLY A 414 0.63 -15.05 0.26
N SER A 415 -0.27 -14.39 1.01
CA SER A 415 -1.49 -13.81 0.46
C SER A 415 -1.29 -12.34 0.11
N SER A 416 -1.97 -11.90 -0.94
CA SER A 416 -2.17 -10.50 -1.26
C SER A 416 -3.56 -10.07 -0.82
N TYR A 417 -3.60 -9.21 0.19
CA TYR A 417 -4.85 -8.57 0.60
C TYR A 417 -5.25 -7.48 -0.40
N GLY A 418 -4.27 -6.72 -0.91
CA GLY A 418 -4.48 -5.60 -1.81
C GLY A 418 -5.07 -6.03 -3.16
N TYR A 419 -4.37 -6.93 -3.84
CA TYR A 419 -4.71 -7.44 -5.18
C TYR A 419 -5.50 -8.75 -5.15
N CYS A 420 -5.85 -9.23 -3.96
CA CYS A 420 -6.69 -10.42 -3.78
C CYS A 420 -6.08 -11.66 -4.47
N ASN A 421 -4.78 -11.89 -4.34
CA ASN A 421 -4.09 -13.02 -5.00
C ASN A 421 -3.15 -13.76 -4.02
N SER A 422 -2.31 -14.68 -4.51
CA SER A 422 -1.26 -15.39 -3.77
C SER A 422 0.07 -15.32 -4.51
N TYR A 423 1.16 -15.55 -3.79
CA TYR A 423 2.49 -15.68 -4.35
C TYR A 423 3.33 -16.69 -3.56
N VAL A 424 4.24 -17.39 -4.24
CA VAL A 424 5.25 -18.22 -3.59
C VAL A 424 6.33 -17.31 -3.04
N ILE A 425 6.76 -17.56 -1.80
CA ILE A 425 7.87 -16.85 -1.17
C ILE A 425 9.13 -17.70 -1.31
N LEU A 426 10.14 -17.11 -1.93
CA LEU A 426 11.47 -17.69 -2.09
C LEU A 426 12.37 -17.11 -1.00
N ARG A 427 12.98 -17.99 -0.20
CA ARG A 427 13.92 -17.59 0.86
C ARG A 427 15.31 -18.12 0.55
N ASP A 428 16.27 -17.20 0.52
CA ASP A 428 17.70 -17.44 0.32
C ASP A 428 18.46 -16.95 1.56
N VAL A 429 19.42 -17.73 2.06
CA VAL A 429 20.22 -17.37 3.22
C VAL A 429 21.68 -17.36 2.81
N VAL A 430 22.26 -16.17 2.76
CA VAL A 430 23.63 -15.93 2.31
C VAL A 430 24.39 -15.25 3.43
N ASN A 431 25.54 -15.81 3.81
CA ASN A 431 26.37 -15.29 4.91
C ASN A 431 25.61 -15.08 6.23
N GLY A 432 24.61 -15.93 6.51
CA GLY A 432 23.77 -15.84 7.71
C GLY A 432 22.67 -14.77 7.65
N LYS A 433 22.52 -14.03 6.55
CA LYS A 433 21.42 -13.08 6.34
C LYS A 433 20.39 -13.65 5.39
N ALA A 434 19.12 -13.54 5.77
CA ALA A 434 18.01 -13.91 4.91
C ALA A 434 17.72 -12.80 3.90
N GLN A 435 17.43 -13.20 2.67
CA GLN A 435 16.93 -12.38 1.57
C GLN A 435 16.04 -13.27 0.69
N GLY A 436 15.40 -12.71 -0.32
CA GLY A 436 14.51 -13.54 -1.11
C GLY A 436 13.68 -12.77 -2.11
N GLY A 437 12.50 -13.29 -2.37
CA GLY A 437 11.55 -12.68 -3.29
C GLY A 437 10.25 -13.43 -3.38
N ILE A 438 9.42 -13.00 -4.31
CA ILE A 438 8.12 -13.62 -4.56
C ILE A 438 7.96 -13.98 -6.03
N VAL A 439 7.18 -15.04 -6.27
CA VAL A 439 6.70 -15.45 -7.60
C VAL A 439 5.17 -15.38 -7.56
N PRO A 440 4.53 -14.44 -8.29
CA PRO A 440 3.08 -14.36 -8.34
C PRO A 440 2.46 -15.66 -8.86
N LEU A 441 1.32 -16.06 -8.29
CA LEU A 441 0.55 -17.19 -8.77
C LEU A 441 -0.65 -16.72 -9.59
N PRO A 442 -1.10 -17.54 -10.55
CA PRO A 442 -2.34 -17.26 -11.27
C PRO A 442 -3.57 -17.49 -10.38
N GLY A 443 -4.64 -16.75 -10.69
CA GLY A 443 -5.91 -16.82 -9.97
C GLY A 443 -6.18 -15.52 -9.20
N GLU A 444 -7.44 -15.28 -8.88
CA GLU A 444 -7.85 -14.13 -8.08
C GLU A 444 -8.93 -14.59 -7.09
N PHE A 445 -8.77 -14.15 -5.85
CA PHE A 445 -9.78 -14.27 -4.81
C PHE A 445 -10.79 -13.14 -4.95
N ILE A 446 -12.03 -13.39 -4.54
CA ILE A 446 -13.11 -12.40 -4.66
C ILE A 446 -13.03 -11.29 -3.61
N SER A 447 -12.18 -11.44 -2.58
CA SER A 447 -11.97 -10.47 -1.50
C SER A 447 -10.50 -10.47 -1.07
N GLY A 448 -10.10 -9.48 -0.26
CA GLY A 448 -8.72 -9.30 0.18
C GLY A 448 -8.23 -10.48 1.02
N ALA A 449 -7.49 -11.39 0.39
CA ALA A 449 -7.01 -12.61 1.03
C ALA A 449 -6.03 -12.28 2.16
N CYS A 450 -6.36 -12.72 3.37
CA CYS A 450 -5.59 -12.37 4.56
C CYS A 450 -5.14 -13.57 5.38
N ARG A 451 -5.85 -14.71 5.36
CA ARG A 451 -5.48 -15.88 6.18
C ARG A 451 -5.61 -17.18 5.40
N TYR A 452 -4.73 -18.12 5.73
CA TYR A 452 -4.73 -19.47 5.17
C TYR A 452 -4.89 -20.53 6.25
N ALA A 453 -5.50 -21.65 5.88
CA ALA A 453 -5.42 -22.90 6.63
C ALA A 453 -5.28 -24.07 5.66
N PHE A 454 -4.29 -24.92 5.87
CA PHE A 454 -4.19 -26.19 5.14
C PHE A 454 -5.10 -27.24 5.78
N ASN A 455 -5.90 -27.92 4.97
CA ASN A 455 -6.73 -29.03 5.43
C ASN A 455 -6.07 -30.37 5.06
N SER A 456 -5.52 -31.07 6.06
CA SER A 456 -4.90 -32.38 5.85
C SER A 456 -5.89 -33.47 5.43
N HIS A 457 -7.19 -33.28 5.59
CA HIS A 457 -8.18 -34.28 5.21
C HIS A 457 -8.42 -34.31 3.70
N ASP A 458 -8.56 -33.16 3.05
CA ASP A 458 -8.80 -33.07 1.60
C ASP A 458 -7.56 -32.65 0.79
N GLY A 459 -6.55 -32.04 1.42
CA GLY A 459 -5.34 -31.55 0.76
C GLY A 459 -5.48 -30.15 0.16
N CYS A 460 -6.55 -29.42 0.49
CA CYS A 460 -6.81 -28.08 -0.01
C CYS A 460 -6.29 -27.00 0.96
N ILE A 461 -6.09 -25.79 0.42
CA ILE A 461 -5.76 -24.59 1.22
C ILE A 461 -7.01 -23.71 1.28
N TYR A 462 -7.55 -23.50 2.47
CA TYR A 462 -8.66 -22.59 2.71
C TYR A 462 -8.16 -21.17 2.92
N VAL A 463 -8.90 -20.20 2.39
CA VAL A 463 -8.55 -18.79 2.35
C VAL A 463 -9.71 -17.99 2.91
N ALA A 464 -9.45 -17.22 3.97
CA ALA A 464 -10.36 -16.18 4.42
C ALA A 464 -9.93 -14.83 3.83
N GLY A 465 -10.90 -14.14 3.23
CA GLY A 465 -10.73 -12.79 2.73
C GLY A 465 -11.71 -11.82 3.37
N THR A 466 -11.27 -10.56 3.49
CA THR A 466 -12.10 -9.42 3.90
C THR A 466 -11.73 -8.20 3.09
N GLU A 467 -12.69 -7.29 2.94
CA GLU A 467 -12.48 -5.91 2.50
C GLU A 467 -12.79 -4.98 3.67
N GLY A 468 -11.85 -4.11 4.05
CA GLY A 468 -12.01 -3.11 5.13
C GLY A 468 -11.09 -1.92 5.05
N TRP A 469 -10.01 -2.12 4.32
CA TRP A 469 -9.00 -1.17 3.94
C TRP A 469 -8.82 -1.25 2.42
N GLN A 470 -8.03 -0.34 1.86
CA GLN A 470 -7.81 -0.23 0.42
C GLN A 470 -7.38 -1.58 -0.19
N SER A 471 -8.21 -2.09 -1.09
CA SER A 471 -7.99 -3.32 -1.86
C SER A 471 -8.79 -3.26 -3.16
N TYR A 472 -8.53 -4.20 -4.07
CA TYR A 472 -9.28 -4.43 -5.30
C TYR A 472 -10.36 -5.51 -5.14
N ALA A 473 -10.80 -5.76 -3.90
CA ALA A 473 -11.81 -6.76 -3.58
C ALA A 473 -13.12 -6.51 -4.34
N GLN A 474 -13.76 -7.60 -4.80
CA GLN A 474 -15.09 -7.55 -5.42
C GLN A 474 -16.20 -7.71 -4.38
N GLN A 475 -15.87 -8.29 -3.22
CA GLN A 475 -16.79 -8.61 -2.14
C GLN A 475 -16.19 -8.25 -0.77
N ASN A 476 -17.06 -7.91 0.18
CA ASN A 476 -16.66 -7.52 1.54
C ASN A 476 -15.97 -8.62 2.35
N GLY A 477 -16.18 -9.88 1.97
CA GLY A 477 -15.51 -11.02 2.56
C GLY A 477 -15.69 -12.28 1.73
N CYS A 478 -14.86 -13.28 1.96
CA CYS A 478 -14.97 -14.57 1.30
C CYS A 478 -14.39 -15.72 2.13
N LEU A 479 -14.93 -16.92 1.88
CA LEU A 479 -14.28 -18.20 2.17
C LEU A 479 -14.08 -18.90 0.83
N GLN A 480 -12.83 -19.12 0.44
CA GLN A 480 -12.49 -19.84 -0.78
C GLN A 480 -11.51 -20.96 -0.46
N ARG A 481 -11.41 -21.98 -1.31
CA ARG A 481 -10.35 -22.98 -1.21
C ARG A 481 -9.58 -23.09 -2.51
N LEU A 482 -8.26 -23.16 -2.41
CA LEU A 482 -7.34 -23.46 -3.49
C LEU A 482 -7.15 -24.98 -3.55
N ARG A 483 -7.54 -25.59 -4.67
CA ARG A 483 -7.52 -27.03 -4.90
C ARG A 483 -6.63 -27.34 -6.10
N TYR A 484 -5.68 -28.25 -5.93
CA TYR A 484 -4.86 -28.74 -7.04
C TYR A 484 -5.71 -29.57 -8.00
N THR A 485 -5.59 -29.32 -9.31
CA THR A 485 -6.41 -29.99 -10.33
C THR A 485 -5.71 -31.21 -10.95
N GLY A 486 -4.45 -31.47 -10.56
CA GLY A 486 -3.59 -32.44 -11.23
C GLY A 486 -2.90 -31.90 -12.48
N ARG A 487 -3.23 -30.69 -12.94
CA ARG A 487 -2.53 -30.06 -14.08
C ARG A 487 -1.19 -29.49 -13.62
N PRO A 488 -0.17 -29.49 -14.49
CA PRO A 488 1.16 -29.10 -14.06
C PRO A 488 1.29 -27.56 -14.00
N LEU A 489 2.15 -27.07 -13.09
CA LEU A 489 2.56 -25.67 -12.99
C LEU A 489 4.07 -25.65 -12.85
N SER A 490 4.77 -25.05 -13.80
CA SER A 490 6.21 -24.85 -13.71
C SER A 490 6.49 -23.50 -13.06
N LEU A 491 7.23 -23.49 -11.97
CA LEU A 491 7.52 -22.28 -11.19
C LEU A 491 8.94 -22.32 -10.60
N PRO A 492 9.61 -21.17 -10.45
CA PRO A 492 10.82 -21.07 -9.64
C PRO A 492 10.52 -21.45 -8.20
N THR A 493 11.26 -22.42 -7.67
CA THR A 493 11.13 -22.94 -6.29
C THR A 493 12.22 -22.44 -5.36
N ARG A 494 13.35 -22.01 -5.93
CA ARG A 494 14.48 -21.46 -5.19
C ARG A 494 15.33 -20.59 -6.11
N ILE A 495 15.92 -19.54 -5.56
CA ILE A 495 16.86 -18.67 -6.26
C ILE A 495 18.09 -18.48 -5.37
N GLU A 496 19.26 -18.42 -5.99
CA GLU A 496 20.52 -18.12 -5.31
C GLU A 496 21.18 -16.90 -5.95
N ALA A 497 21.49 -15.90 -5.13
CA ALA A 497 22.28 -14.77 -5.58
C ALA A 497 23.78 -15.10 -5.55
N ARG A 498 24.47 -14.92 -6.69
CA ARG A 498 25.90 -15.15 -6.86
C ARG A 498 26.59 -13.85 -7.28
N GLU A 499 27.89 -13.70 -7.00
CA GLU A 499 28.67 -12.53 -7.41
C GLU A 499 28.71 -12.26 -8.93
N ASN A 500 28.24 -13.18 -9.76
CA ASN A 500 28.22 -13.01 -11.20
C ASN A 500 26.89 -13.40 -11.83
N GLY A 501 25.81 -13.51 -11.04
CA GLY A 501 24.53 -13.93 -11.60
C GLY A 501 23.55 -14.52 -10.61
N LEU A 502 22.53 -15.16 -11.16
CA LEU A 502 21.47 -15.84 -10.42
C LEU A 502 21.39 -17.31 -10.84
N VAL A 503 21.31 -18.21 -9.86
CA VAL A 503 20.88 -19.59 -10.12
C VAL A 503 19.39 -19.68 -9.80
N ILE A 504 18.58 -20.08 -10.77
CA ILE A 504 17.13 -20.23 -10.64
C ILE A 504 16.80 -21.71 -10.74
N HIS A 505 16.21 -22.27 -9.69
CA HIS A 505 15.78 -23.67 -9.60
C HIS A 505 14.28 -23.76 -9.88
N LEU A 506 13.89 -24.58 -10.85
CA LEU A 506 12.50 -24.85 -11.21
C LEU A 506 12.09 -26.25 -10.72
N ASN A 507 10.80 -26.45 -10.50
CA ASN A 507 10.26 -27.77 -10.17
C ASN A 507 10.28 -28.75 -11.35
N ASP A 508 10.15 -28.23 -12.58
CA ASP A 508 10.11 -28.99 -13.83
C ASP A 508 11.45 -28.93 -14.59
N ALA A 509 11.72 -29.97 -15.39
CA ALA A 509 12.83 -29.94 -16.32
C ALA A 509 12.57 -28.94 -17.46
N VAL A 510 13.62 -28.27 -17.92
CA VAL A 510 13.59 -27.21 -18.94
C VAL A 510 14.11 -27.75 -20.26
N ASP A 511 13.45 -27.39 -21.37
CA ASP A 511 13.93 -27.65 -22.72
C ASP A 511 15.19 -26.80 -22.99
N PRO A 512 16.36 -27.43 -23.27
CA PRO A 512 17.59 -26.72 -23.57
C PRO A 512 17.46 -25.71 -24.71
N ALA A 513 16.60 -25.95 -25.70
CA ALA A 513 16.41 -25.05 -26.83
C ALA A 513 15.77 -23.71 -26.42
N SER A 514 15.05 -23.68 -25.31
CA SER A 514 14.42 -22.46 -24.79
C SER A 514 15.35 -21.59 -23.94
N VAL A 515 16.51 -22.12 -23.53
CA VAL A 515 17.47 -21.44 -22.64
C VAL A 515 18.36 -20.51 -23.47
N GLN A 516 17.85 -19.30 -23.72
CA GLN A 516 18.50 -18.28 -24.54
C GLN A 516 18.38 -16.90 -23.90
N VAL A 517 19.39 -16.05 -24.10
CA VAL A 517 19.38 -14.66 -23.58
C VAL A 517 18.14 -13.88 -24.04
N ALA A 518 17.69 -14.09 -25.29
CA ALA A 518 16.50 -13.42 -25.84
C ALA A 518 15.18 -13.77 -25.11
N ASN A 519 15.20 -14.84 -24.29
CA ASN A 519 14.06 -15.31 -23.50
C ASN A 519 14.15 -14.88 -22.03
N VAL A 520 15.05 -13.96 -21.70
CA VAL A 520 15.25 -13.45 -20.35
C VAL A 520 15.19 -11.93 -20.39
N PHE A 521 14.39 -11.36 -19.50
CA PHE A 521 14.38 -9.92 -19.24
C PHE A 521 14.67 -9.68 -17.77
N CYS A 522 15.59 -8.76 -17.49
CA CYS A 522 15.92 -8.35 -16.14
C CYS A 522 15.87 -6.83 -16.02
N GLN A 523 15.31 -6.35 -14.92
CA GLN A 523 15.33 -4.93 -14.56
C GLN A 523 15.50 -4.77 -13.05
N GLN A 524 15.92 -3.59 -12.63
CA GLN A 524 16.21 -3.32 -11.22
C GLN A 524 15.87 -1.88 -10.82
N TRP A 525 15.53 -1.69 -9.55
CA TRP A 525 15.25 -0.37 -8.94
C TRP A 525 15.42 -0.42 -7.42
N ASN A 526 15.50 0.76 -6.81
CA ASN A 526 15.53 0.94 -5.37
C ASN A 526 14.37 1.81 -4.90
N TYR A 527 14.12 1.77 -3.60
CA TYR A 527 13.12 2.60 -2.94
C TYR A 527 13.79 3.57 -1.96
N LEU A 528 13.19 4.74 -1.80
CA LEU A 528 13.61 5.76 -0.84
C LEU A 528 13.01 5.47 0.53
N TYR A 529 13.86 5.14 1.50
CA TYR A 529 13.44 4.93 2.88
C TYR A 529 13.20 6.27 3.60
N SER A 530 11.95 6.71 3.73
CA SER A 530 11.62 8.04 4.27
C SER A 530 10.34 8.06 5.10
N GLY A 531 10.09 9.18 5.78
CA GLY A 531 8.82 9.40 6.49
C GLY A 531 7.61 9.62 5.58
N ALA A 532 7.80 9.79 4.26
CA ALA A 532 6.71 9.92 3.29
C ALA A 532 5.91 8.60 3.16
N TYR A 533 4.68 8.70 2.67
CA TYR A 533 3.86 7.50 2.42
C TYR A 533 4.38 6.76 1.19
N GLY A 534 5.02 5.61 1.41
CA GLY A 534 5.61 4.80 0.33
C GLY A 534 6.79 5.51 -0.32
N SER A 535 7.18 5.03 -1.49
CA SER A 535 8.27 5.59 -2.30
C SER A 535 8.00 5.40 -3.79
N PRO A 536 8.35 6.38 -4.62
CA PRO A 536 8.62 6.12 -6.03
C PRO A 536 9.71 5.07 -6.22
N GLU A 537 9.79 4.50 -7.41
CA GLU A 537 10.82 3.57 -7.82
C GLU A 537 11.99 4.35 -8.43
N TYR A 538 13.21 4.14 -7.95
CA TYR A 538 14.40 4.89 -8.37
C TYR A 538 15.41 3.99 -9.09
N SER A 539 16.02 4.56 -10.12
CA SER A 539 17.13 3.96 -10.85
C SER A 539 18.24 3.63 -9.86
N VAL A 540 18.77 2.42 -9.97
CA VAL A 540 19.84 1.94 -9.10
C VAL A 540 21.18 2.53 -9.58
N ARG A 541 21.32 2.77 -10.90
CA ARG A 541 22.49 3.38 -11.54
C ARG A 541 22.53 4.90 -11.34
N ASP A 542 21.38 5.57 -11.44
CA ASP A 542 21.22 7.00 -11.24
C ASP A 542 20.18 7.24 -10.14
N SER A 543 20.61 7.13 -8.90
CA SER A 543 19.78 7.11 -7.70
C SER A 543 18.92 8.36 -7.45
N GLY A 544 19.10 9.45 -8.20
CA GLY A 544 18.21 10.61 -8.20
C GLY A 544 17.08 10.55 -9.25
N ARG A 545 17.12 9.59 -10.17
CA ARG A 545 16.19 9.45 -11.29
C ARG A 545 15.12 8.41 -10.95
N GLN A 546 13.84 8.78 -11.02
CA GLN A 546 12.75 7.81 -10.93
C GLN A 546 12.72 6.89 -12.17
N GLY A 547 12.32 5.64 -11.96
CA GLY A 547 12.20 4.58 -12.96
C GLY A 547 13.15 3.41 -12.74
N HIS A 548 13.12 2.46 -13.68
CA HIS A 548 13.91 1.23 -13.60
C HIS A 548 15.16 1.29 -14.48
N ASP A 549 16.13 0.43 -14.17
CA ASP A 549 17.26 0.14 -15.04
C ASP A 549 17.12 -1.24 -15.66
N HIS A 550 17.28 -1.33 -16.98
CA HIS A 550 17.44 -2.62 -17.65
C HIS A 550 18.78 -3.25 -17.26
N VAL A 551 18.77 -4.55 -16.95
CA VAL A 551 19.95 -5.31 -16.53
C VAL A 551 20.33 -6.30 -17.64
N PRO A 552 21.46 -6.08 -18.34
CA PRO A 552 21.88 -6.97 -19.41
C PRO A 552 22.33 -8.33 -18.85
N VAL A 553 21.80 -9.41 -19.42
CA VAL A 553 22.24 -10.78 -19.17
C VAL A 553 23.30 -11.15 -20.21
N GLN A 554 24.50 -11.53 -19.75
CA GLN A 554 25.65 -11.84 -20.61
C GLN A 554 25.44 -13.18 -21.31
N SER A 555 25.01 -14.19 -20.57
CA SER A 555 24.74 -15.53 -21.07
C SER A 555 23.77 -16.28 -20.14
N VAL A 556 23.16 -17.35 -20.65
CA VAL A 556 22.22 -18.20 -19.90
C VAL A 556 22.64 -19.64 -20.09
N HIS A 557 22.72 -20.41 -19.00
CA HIS A 557 23.17 -21.79 -19.02
C HIS A 557 22.16 -22.71 -18.34
N LEU A 558 21.83 -23.83 -19.00
CA LEU A 558 21.12 -24.92 -18.36
C LEU A 558 22.12 -25.74 -17.52
N LEU A 559 21.77 -26.01 -16.27
CA LEU A 559 22.62 -26.77 -15.36
C LEU A 559 22.40 -28.29 -15.50
N PRO A 560 23.32 -29.14 -15.00
CA PRO A 560 23.28 -30.59 -15.23
C PRO A 560 22.02 -31.32 -14.73
N ASP A 561 21.31 -30.74 -13.76
CA ASP A 561 20.05 -31.29 -13.24
C ASP A 561 18.85 -31.10 -14.19
N GLN A 562 19.04 -30.34 -15.27
CA GLN A 562 18.03 -29.93 -16.25
C GLN A 562 16.85 -29.15 -15.67
N ARG A 563 16.92 -28.77 -14.40
CA ARG A 563 15.86 -28.07 -13.65
C ARG A 563 16.33 -26.72 -13.16
N SER A 564 17.61 -26.40 -13.33
CA SER A 564 18.19 -25.15 -12.90
C SER A 564 18.82 -24.43 -14.07
N ILE A 565 18.69 -23.12 -14.08
CA ILE A 565 19.39 -22.25 -15.03
C ILE A 565 20.28 -21.26 -14.27
N PHE A 566 21.42 -20.94 -14.86
CA PHE A 566 22.28 -19.86 -14.40
C PHE A 566 22.19 -18.68 -15.38
N LEU A 567 21.77 -17.52 -14.85
CA LEU A 567 21.79 -16.24 -15.55
C LEU A 567 23.13 -15.55 -15.23
N GLU A 568 24.04 -15.45 -16.20
CA GLU A 568 25.30 -14.73 -16.01
C GLU A 568 25.05 -13.22 -16.10
N ILE A 569 25.20 -12.54 -14.96
CA ILE A 569 25.02 -11.10 -14.80
C ILE A 569 26.25 -10.55 -14.07
N PRO A 570 27.34 -10.23 -14.79
CA PRO A 570 28.61 -9.86 -14.15
C PRO A 570 28.52 -8.57 -13.31
N GLN A 571 27.59 -7.68 -13.64
CA GLN A 571 27.31 -6.43 -12.91
C GLN A 571 26.07 -6.56 -12.00
N LEU A 572 25.80 -7.74 -11.44
CA LEU A 572 24.75 -7.91 -10.43
C LEU A 572 25.20 -7.26 -9.11
N HIS A 573 24.62 -6.13 -8.74
CA HIS A 573 24.92 -5.45 -7.47
C HIS A 573 23.82 -5.69 -6.43
N PRO A 574 24.09 -5.49 -5.13
CA PRO A 574 23.04 -5.42 -4.14
C PRO A 574 21.97 -4.39 -4.54
N VAL A 575 20.71 -4.77 -4.41
CA VAL A 575 19.55 -4.00 -4.88
C VAL A 575 18.31 -4.34 -4.04
N MET A 576 17.47 -3.34 -3.78
CA MET A 576 16.20 -3.54 -3.08
C MET A 576 15.19 -4.31 -3.93
N GLN A 577 15.14 -4.06 -5.24
CA GLN A 577 14.22 -4.75 -6.13
C GLN A 577 14.88 -5.15 -7.46
N PHE A 578 14.84 -6.44 -7.75
CA PHE A 578 15.32 -7.07 -8.97
C PHE A 578 14.19 -7.90 -9.56
N HIS A 579 13.79 -7.62 -10.79
CA HIS A 579 12.75 -8.35 -11.50
C HIS A 579 13.38 -9.22 -12.58
N VAL A 580 13.01 -10.51 -12.59
CA VAL A 580 13.35 -11.46 -13.64
C VAL A 580 12.07 -11.94 -14.29
N HIS A 581 11.96 -11.75 -15.60
CA HIS A 581 10.96 -12.38 -16.44
C HIS A 581 11.64 -13.43 -17.32
N LEU A 582 11.09 -14.65 -17.33
CA LEU A 582 11.58 -15.76 -18.13
C LEU A 582 10.55 -16.13 -19.19
N LYS A 583 11.01 -16.59 -20.36
CA LYS A 583 10.17 -17.17 -21.42
C LYS A 583 10.75 -18.50 -21.89
N LEU A 584 10.60 -19.53 -21.07
CA LEU A 584 11.18 -20.85 -21.30
C LEU A 584 10.13 -21.85 -21.79
N LYS A 585 10.60 -23.05 -22.11
CA LYS A 585 9.76 -24.23 -22.28
C LYS A 585 10.21 -25.30 -21.31
N SER A 586 9.25 -26.02 -20.73
CA SER A 586 9.54 -27.25 -20.02
C SER A 586 9.93 -28.36 -21.00
N ALA A 587 10.54 -29.43 -20.52
CA ALA A 587 11.01 -30.55 -21.34
C ALA A 587 9.89 -31.27 -22.12
N ASP A 588 8.63 -31.13 -21.67
CA ASP A 588 7.45 -31.66 -22.37
C ASP A 588 6.80 -30.63 -23.34
N GLY A 589 7.40 -29.44 -23.49
CA GLY A 589 7.03 -28.42 -24.47
C GLY A 589 6.08 -27.33 -23.97
N ARG A 590 5.59 -27.40 -22.72
CA ARG A 590 4.72 -26.34 -22.13
C ARG A 590 5.49 -25.05 -21.94
N ASP A 591 4.83 -23.91 -22.16
CA ASP A 591 5.40 -22.58 -21.88
C ASP A 591 5.59 -22.36 -20.38
N VAL A 592 6.72 -21.77 -20.02
CA VAL A 592 7.12 -21.44 -18.65
C VAL A 592 7.50 -19.97 -18.62
N THR A 593 6.57 -19.13 -18.16
CA THR A 593 6.71 -17.66 -18.20
C THR A 593 6.60 -16.99 -16.82
N PRO A 594 7.42 -17.37 -15.82
CA PRO A 594 7.33 -16.79 -14.49
C PRO A 594 7.95 -15.39 -14.45
N ASP A 595 7.32 -14.53 -13.65
CA ASP A 595 7.91 -13.32 -13.11
C ASP A 595 8.39 -13.60 -11.67
N ALA A 596 9.59 -13.15 -11.33
CA ALA A 596 10.14 -13.22 -9.99
C ALA A 596 10.65 -11.85 -9.55
N TYR A 597 10.20 -11.41 -8.37
CA TYR A 597 10.53 -10.11 -7.79
C TYR A 597 11.37 -10.33 -6.53
N LEU A 598 12.66 -10.02 -6.63
CA LEU A 598 13.68 -10.36 -5.64
C LEU A 598 14.23 -9.11 -4.96
N SER A 599 14.73 -9.29 -3.74
CA SER A 599 15.62 -8.37 -3.06
C SER A 599 16.95 -9.08 -2.84
N ILE A 600 18.05 -8.44 -3.26
CA ILE A 600 19.38 -9.04 -3.26
C ILE A 600 20.30 -8.12 -2.45
N TYR A 601 20.66 -8.51 -1.24
CA TYR A 601 21.52 -7.72 -0.36
C TYR A 601 22.92 -8.34 -0.21
N GLU A 602 22.97 -9.66 -0.20
CA GLU A 602 24.17 -10.47 -0.08
C GLU A 602 24.29 -11.41 -1.28
N GLN A 603 25.51 -11.77 -1.64
CA GLN A 603 25.79 -12.63 -2.78
C GLN A 603 26.79 -13.71 -2.37
N GLY A 604 26.49 -14.95 -2.75
CA GLY A 604 27.43 -16.05 -2.59
C GLY A 604 28.58 -15.95 -3.59
N PRO A 605 29.64 -16.77 -3.43
CA PRO A 605 30.78 -16.78 -4.35
C PRO A 605 30.36 -16.92 -5.81
N ALA A 606 31.09 -16.28 -6.71
CA ALA A 606 30.84 -16.38 -8.16
C ALA A 606 30.65 -17.84 -8.61
N PHE A 607 29.60 -18.09 -9.38
CA PHE A 607 29.34 -19.38 -10.01
C PHE A 607 30.26 -19.55 -11.22
N ARG A 608 31.14 -20.56 -11.18
CA ARG A 608 32.17 -20.77 -12.22
C ARG A 608 31.94 -22.02 -13.07
N ASP A 609 30.94 -22.83 -12.71
CA ASP A 609 30.69 -24.13 -13.31
C ASP A 609 29.83 -24.01 -14.58
N PHE A 610 30.32 -23.23 -15.55
CA PHE A 610 29.75 -23.15 -16.90
C PHE A 610 30.85 -22.93 -17.95
N ALA A 611 30.57 -23.33 -19.19
CA ALA A 611 31.54 -23.25 -20.27
C ALA A 611 31.84 -21.79 -20.64
N GLY A 612 33.13 -21.43 -20.69
CA GLY A 612 33.57 -20.11 -21.15
C GLY A 612 33.55 -19.01 -20.09
N TYR A 613 33.52 -19.36 -18.79
CA TYR A 613 33.62 -18.38 -17.70
C TYR A 613 34.81 -17.43 -17.88
N GLN A 614 34.52 -16.12 -17.77
CA GLN A 614 35.52 -15.07 -17.71
C GLN A 614 35.24 -14.17 -16.52
N LEU A 615 36.29 -13.86 -15.75
CA LEU A 615 36.18 -12.89 -14.68
C LEU A 615 36.07 -11.48 -15.29
N ILE A 616 34.91 -10.86 -15.10
CA ILE A 616 34.67 -9.46 -15.49
C ILE A 616 34.71 -8.61 -14.22
N ALA A 617 35.56 -7.58 -14.23
CA ALA A 617 35.66 -6.64 -13.12
C ALA A 617 34.33 -5.91 -12.90
N ARG A 618 33.90 -5.83 -11.64
CA ARG A 618 32.72 -5.06 -11.24
C ARG A 618 33.02 -3.57 -11.26
N ARG A 619 32.06 -2.79 -11.77
CA ARG A 619 32.12 -1.33 -11.68
C ARG A 619 31.71 -0.88 -10.28
N PRO A 620 32.16 0.30 -9.83
CA PRO A 620 31.60 0.93 -8.64
C PRO A 620 30.09 1.13 -8.84
N TRP A 621 29.33 0.96 -7.76
CA TRP A 621 27.87 1.05 -7.80
C TRP A 621 27.35 1.91 -6.65
N PRO A 622 26.32 2.76 -6.87
CA PRO A 622 25.73 3.57 -5.81
C PRO A 622 25.13 2.70 -4.68
N GLU A 623 25.19 3.18 -3.45
CA GLU A 623 24.45 2.55 -2.34
C GLU A 623 22.94 2.84 -2.43
N PHE A 624 22.15 2.08 -1.68
CA PHE A 624 20.70 2.29 -1.57
C PHE A 624 20.34 3.73 -1.21
N PRO A 625 19.22 4.23 -1.75
CA PRO A 625 18.86 5.59 -1.52
C PRO A 625 18.26 5.82 -0.12
N ILE A 626 18.96 6.60 0.71
CA ILE A 626 18.45 7.25 1.92
C ILE A 626 18.25 8.77 1.70
N PRO A 627 17.13 9.37 2.16
CA PRO A 627 16.73 10.76 1.88
C PRO A 627 17.83 11.79 2.06
N GLU A 628 18.68 11.62 3.08
CA GLU A 628 19.76 12.56 3.40
C GLU A 628 20.87 12.59 2.33
N LYS A 629 20.87 11.63 1.38
CA LYS A 629 21.83 11.50 0.28
C LYS A 629 21.27 11.81 -1.12
N PHE A 630 19.95 12.00 -1.29
CA PHE A 630 19.36 12.35 -2.59
C PHE A 630 18.88 13.79 -2.56
N ALA A 631 19.31 14.56 -3.55
CA ALA A 631 18.83 15.91 -3.75
C ALA A 631 17.35 15.83 -4.22
N GLN A 632 16.42 15.68 -3.29
CA GLN A 632 15.10 16.28 -3.48
C GLN A 632 15.33 17.77 -3.71
N ASP A 633 14.63 18.34 -4.69
CA ASP A 633 14.75 19.78 -4.93
C ASP A 633 14.45 20.52 -3.63
N PRO A 634 15.41 21.26 -3.04
CA PRO A 634 15.23 21.91 -1.74
C PRO A 634 14.01 22.84 -1.72
N ARG A 635 13.64 23.36 -2.89
CA ARG A 635 12.45 24.19 -3.08
C ARG A 635 11.16 23.40 -2.84
N LEU A 636 11.09 22.13 -3.24
CA LEU A 636 9.92 21.26 -2.98
C LEU A 636 9.86 20.78 -1.53
N ILE A 637 11.00 20.46 -0.91
CA ILE A 637 11.05 20.19 0.53
C ILE A 637 10.49 21.38 1.32
N GLN A 638 10.87 22.60 0.91
CA GLN A 638 10.34 23.83 1.48
C GLN A 638 8.82 23.94 1.23
N GLN A 639 8.32 23.60 0.04
CA GLN A 639 6.89 23.58 -0.27
C GLN A 639 6.10 22.63 0.64
N ASP A 640 6.55 21.40 0.83
CA ASP A 640 5.88 20.40 1.68
C ASP A 640 5.83 20.84 3.17
N SER A 641 6.87 21.56 3.62
CA SER A 641 6.90 22.10 4.99
C SER A 641 5.77 23.11 5.25
N PHE A 642 5.28 23.81 4.23
CA PHE A 642 4.14 24.72 4.38
C PHE A 642 2.80 23.97 4.54
N GLY A 643 2.65 22.81 3.90
CA GLY A 643 1.44 21.99 4.01
C GLY A 643 1.24 21.31 5.36
N THR A 644 2.32 21.12 6.12
CA THR A 644 2.29 20.57 7.49
C THR A 644 2.28 21.66 8.57
N ASN A 645 2.50 22.92 8.19
CA ASN A 645 2.47 24.06 9.10
C ASN A 645 1.04 24.57 9.31
N PHE A 646 0.49 24.35 10.50
CA PHE A 646 -0.88 24.75 10.86
C PHE A 646 -1.18 26.23 10.54
N GLY A 647 -0.21 27.12 10.76
CA GLY A 647 -0.36 28.55 10.48
C GLY A 647 -0.51 28.87 8.99
N TRP A 648 0.17 28.13 8.10
CA TRP A 648 -0.02 28.24 6.65
C TRP A 648 -1.38 27.67 6.23
N VAL A 649 -1.71 26.46 6.70
CA VAL A 649 -2.96 25.77 6.33
C VAL A 649 -4.21 26.55 6.76
N SER A 650 -4.15 27.27 7.89
CA SER A 650 -5.28 28.05 8.41
C SER A 650 -5.40 29.46 7.84
N SER A 651 -4.31 30.07 7.36
CA SER A 651 -4.31 31.48 6.92
C SER A 651 -4.24 31.69 5.40
N ALA A 652 -3.89 30.65 4.63
CA ALA A 652 -3.75 30.77 3.18
C ALA A 652 -5.10 30.85 2.45
N ARG A 653 -5.18 31.77 1.48
CA ARG A 653 -6.25 31.83 0.48
C ARG A 653 -6.14 30.62 -0.44
N ARG A 654 -7.18 29.79 -0.48
CA ARG A 654 -7.21 28.58 -1.31
C ARG A 654 -7.66 28.91 -2.72
N LEU A 655 -6.86 28.50 -3.70
CA LEU A 655 -7.16 28.59 -5.12
C LEU A 655 -7.06 27.20 -5.73
N SER A 656 -7.77 26.99 -6.84
CA SER A 656 -7.70 25.76 -7.63
C SER A 656 -7.35 26.09 -9.07
N LEU A 657 -6.49 25.26 -9.66
CA LEU A 657 -6.05 25.34 -11.04
C LEU A 657 -6.06 23.94 -11.62
N ASN A 658 -6.65 23.75 -12.78
CA ASN A 658 -6.68 22.48 -13.48
C ASN A 658 -5.81 22.57 -14.73
N ALA A 659 -4.96 21.59 -14.98
CA ALA A 659 -4.49 21.30 -16.33
C ALA A 659 -5.58 20.51 -17.04
N VAL A 660 -6.07 21.02 -18.15
CA VAL A 660 -7.16 20.43 -18.94
C VAL A 660 -6.66 20.11 -20.35
N PRO A 661 -7.35 19.20 -21.09
CA PRO A 661 -6.97 18.87 -22.45
C PRO A 661 -6.77 20.10 -23.35
N GLY A 662 -5.76 20.03 -24.23
CA GLY A 662 -5.44 21.11 -25.16
C GLY A 662 -4.35 22.06 -24.70
N LEU A 663 -3.52 21.66 -23.73
CA LEU A 663 -2.40 22.44 -23.19
C LEU A 663 -2.88 23.75 -22.55
N GLN A 664 -3.88 23.68 -21.65
CA GLN A 664 -4.49 24.85 -21.04
C GLN A 664 -4.64 24.70 -19.53
N TYR A 665 -4.62 25.85 -18.86
CA TYR A 665 -5.06 25.95 -17.48
C TYR A 665 -6.51 26.41 -17.38
N GLU A 666 -7.24 25.87 -16.40
CA GLU A 666 -8.58 26.30 -16.05
C GLU A 666 -8.71 26.53 -14.53
N PRO A 667 -9.07 27.75 -14.07
CA PRO A 667 -9.31 28.95 -14.87
C PRO A 667 -8.00 29.54 -15.45
N ARG A 668 -8.09 30.19 -16.62
CA ARG A 668 -6.92 30.84 -17.26
C ARG A 668 -6.42 32.09 -16.54
N ARG A 669 -7.24 32.69 -15.70
CA ARG A 669 -6.93 33.91 -14.93
C ARG A 669 -7.28 33.68 -13.47
N LEU A 670 -6.31 33.87 -12.59
CA LEU A 670 -6.48 33.86 -11.14
C LEU A 670 -6.21 35.26 -10.57
N ARG A 671 -6.76 35.55 -9.40
CA ARG A 671 -6.54 36.81 -8.68
C ARG A 671 -6.17 36.56 -7.22
N VAL A 672 -5.16 37.28 -6.74
CA VAL A 672 -4.74 37.31 -5.34
C VAL A 672 -4.41 38.73 -4.90
N ALA A 673 -4.65 39.06 -3.63
CA ALA A 673 -4.26 40.35 -3.08
C ALA A 673 -2.73 40.40 -2.84
N PRO A 674 -2.07 41.56 -3.01
CA PRO A 674 -0.65 41.70 -2.68
C PRO A 674 -0.33 41.25 -1.26
N GLY A 675 0.76 40.48 -1.08
CA GLY A 675 1.20 39.98 0.22
C GLY A 675 0.33 38.89 0.85
N SER A 676 -0.74 38.43 0.19
CA SER A 676 -1.58 37.36 0.73
C SER A 676 -0.88 36.00 0.66
N ARG A 677 -1.05 35.15 1.69
CA ARG A 677 -0.65 33.74 1.62
C ARG A 677 -1.60 32.99 0.72
N VAL A 678 -1.07 32.18 -0.18
CA VAL A 678 -1.82 31.44 -1.19
C VAL A 678 -1.52 29.96 -1.05
N ALA A 679 -2.56 29.13 -1.10
CA ALA A 679 -2.48 27.68 -1.28
C ALA A 679 -3.17 27.36 -2.61
N LEU A 680 -2.38 27.16 -3.65
CA LEU A 680 -2.84 26.86 -5.01
C LEU A 680 -2.83 25.36 -5.23
N THR A 681 -4.00 24.72 -5.20
CA THR A 681 -4.12 23.31 -5.56
C THR A 681 -4.16 23.17 -7.07
N PHE A 682 -3.12 22.56 -7.62
CA PHE A 682 -2.99 22.22 -9.02
C PHE A 682 -3.44 20.78 -9.24
N HIS A 683 -4.42 20.58 -10.11
CA HIS A 683 -4.97 19.28 -10.49
C HIS A 683 -4.60 18.98 -11.93
N ASN A 684 -4.06 17.80 -12.22
CA ASN A 684 -3.91 17.37 -13.58
C ASN A 684 -5.13 16.56 -14.05
N THR A 685 -6.08 17.24 -14.68
CA THR A 685 -7.29 16.62 -15.24
C THR A 685 -7.15 16.28 -16.73
N ASP A 686 -5.98 16.54 -17.33
CA ASP A 686 -5.65 16.06 -18.67
C ASP A 686 -5.47 14.54 -18.62
N PRO A 687 -6.25 13.76 -19.38
CA PRO A 687 -6.25 12.30 -19.28
C PRO A 687 -5.00 11.65 -19.92
N SER A 688 -4.16 12.42 -20.60
CA SER A 688 -3.13 11.89 -21.50
C SER A 688 -1.73 12.42 -21.28
N MET A 689 -1.57 13.55 -20.59
CA MET A 689 -0.26 14.21 -20.47
C MET A 689 0.04 14.64 -19.04
N PRO A 690 1.29 14.48 -18.59
CA PRO A 690 1.73 15.05 -17.32
C PRO A 690 1.94 16.56 -17.46
N HIS A 691 1.70 17.28 -16.37
CA HIS A 691 1.84 18.74 -16.32
C HIS A 691 2.40 19.19 -14.97
N ASN A 692 3.04 20.34 -14.93
CA ASN A 692 3.37 21.06 -13.71
C ASN A 692 2.91 22.52 -13.84
N VAL A 693 2.99 23.28 -12.76
CA VAL A 693 2.80 24.74 -12.80
C VAL A 693 3.96 25.45 -12.12
N VAL A 694 4.47 26.49 -12.77
CA VAL A 694 5.45 27.43 -12.24
C VAL A 694 4.84 28.83 -12.21
N VAL A 695 4.98 29.54 -11.09
CA VAL A 695 4.57 30.94 -10.95
C VAL A 695 5.80 31.84 -11.12
N LEU A 696 5.76 32.77 -12.07
CA LEU A 696 6.88 33.72 -12.32
C LEU A 696 6.39 35.07 -12.86
N LYS A 697 7.27 36.08 -12.90
CA LYS A 697 6.96 37.41 -13.47
C LYS A 697 6.65 37.34 -14.98
N ALA A 698 5.65 38.09 -15.45
CA ALA A 698 5.16 37.94 -16.81
C ALA A 698 6.14 38.36 -17.93
N ASP A 699 7.10 39.22 -17.63
CA ASP A 699 8.16 39.66 -18.55
C ASP A 699 9.32 38.65 -18.68
N ARG A 700 9.37 37.60 -17.84
CA ARG A 700 10.44 36.60 -17.82
C ARG A 700 10.09 35.27 -18.48
N VAL A 701 8.88 35.14 -19.04
CA VAL A 701 8.35 33.88 -19.60
C VAL A 701 9.23 33.31 -20.70
N GLU A 702 9.69 34.15 -21.64
CA GLU A 702 10.47 33.68 -22.78
C GLU A 702 11.86 33.20 -22.36
N GLU A 703 12.54 33.93 -21.47
CA GLU A 703 13.83 33.52 -20.93
C GLU A 703 13.72 32.23 -20.11
N PHE A 704 12.75 32.17 -19.18
CA PHE A 704 12.55 31.03 -18.30
C PHE A 704 12.11 29.78 -19.07
N GLY A 705 11.18 29.93 -20.02
CA GLY A 705 10.71 28.84 -20.88
C GLY A 705 11.82 28.27 -21.76
N ASN A 706 12.71 29.12 -22.28
CA ASN A 706 13.89 28.65 -23.02
C ASN A 706 14.86 27.87 -22.10
N LYS A 707 15.09 28.32 -20.87
CA LYS A 707 15.88 27.55 -19.88
C LYS A 707 15.24 26.20 -19.56
N ALA A 708 13.91 26.16 -19.43
CA ALA A 708 13.17 24.92 -19.20
C ALA A 708 13.31 23.94 -20.39
N MET A 709 13.34 24.43 -21.63
CA MET A 709 13.60 23.59 -22.81
C MET A 709 15.03 23.04 -22.86
N VAL A 710 16.00 23.85 -22.49
CA VAL A 710 17.39 23.38 -22.38
C VAL A 710 17.47 22.33 -21.28
N LEU A 711 16.85 22.57 -20.13
CA LEU A 711 16.78 21.62 -19.03
C LEU A 711 16.08 20.32 -19.45
N ALA A 712 14.97 20.37 -20.19
CA ALA A 712 14.21 19.20 -20.66
C ALA A 712 15.04 18.15 -21.39
N SER A 713 16.16 18.57 -21.94
CA SER A 713 17.08 17.72 -22.67
C SER A 713 18.09 16.97 -21.77
N ASN A 714 18.14 17.33 -20.49
CA ASN A 714 18.90 16.63 -19.46
C ASN A 714 18.11 15.37 -19.01
N PRO A 715 18.64 14.14 -19.18
CA PRO A 715 18.01 12.92 -18.65
C PRO A 715 17.71 12.93 -17.15
N ARG A 716 18.34 13.84 -16.38
CA ARG A 716 18.08 14.08 -14.95
C ARG A 716 17.05 15.18 -14.67
N ALA A 717 16.53 15.87 -15.68
CA ALA A 717 15.56 16.97 -15.50
C ALA A 717 14.26 16.56 -14.81
N ILE A 718 13.93 15.27 -14.83
CA ILE A 718 12.81 14.74 -14.07
C ILE A 718 12.99 14.95 -12.55
N ALA A 719 14.23 14.91 -12.05
CA ALA A 719 14.55 15.10 -10.63
C ALA A 719 14.32 16.55 -10.17
N THR A 720 14.41 17.52 -11.07
CA THR A 720 14.07 18.93 -10.84
C THR A 720 12.71 19.30 -11.42
N HIS A 721 11.91 18.29 -11.80
CA HIS A 721 10.58 18.44 -12.41
C HIS A 721 10.52 19.39 -13.60
N TYR A 722 11.60 19.45 -14.39
CA TYR A 722 11.75 20.35 -15.54
C TYR A 722 11.71 21.85 -15.20
N VAL A 723 11.89 22.21 -13.93
CA VAL A 723 11.91 23.61 -13.46
C VAL A 723 13.35 24.10 -13.31
N PRO A 724 13.80 25.09 -14.11
CA PRO A 724 15.10 25.72 -13.94
C PRO A 724 15.28 26.32 -12.55
N ASP A 725 16.51 26.32 -12.04
CA ASP A 725 16.89 27.13 -10.89
C ASP A 725 17.11 28.57 -11.37
N ASP A 726 16.08 29.42 -11.22
CA ASP A 726 16.09 30.80 -11.69
C ASP A 726 15.32 31.70 -10.70
N PRO A 727 15.89 32.85 -10.27
CA PRO A 727 15.26 33.78 -9.34
C PRO A 727 13.92 34.39 -9.80
N ALA A 728 13.54 34.24 -11.07
CA ALA A 728 12.24 34.65 -11.57
C ALA A 728 11.10 33.74 -11.09
N GLU A 729 11.41 32.50 -10.68
CA GLU A 729 10.48 31.56 -10.07
C GLU A 729 10.07 32.03 -8.67
N ILE A 730 8.76 32.05 -8.42
CA ILE A 730 8.16 32.34 -7.11
C ILE A 730 7.87 31.04 -6.38
N CYS A 731 7.30 30.06 -7.09
CA CYS A 731 7.03 28.71 -6.62
C CYS A 731 6.71 27.80 -7.81
N PHE A 732 6.75 26.49 -7.58
CA PHE A 732 6.33 25.49 -8.56
C PHE A 732 5.73 24.25 -7.92
N SER A 733 4.98 23.47 -8.71
CA SER A 733 4.56 22.11 -8.37
C SER A 733 5.56 21.08 -8.93
N PRO A 734 5.70 19.90 -8.32
CA PRO A 734 6.27 18.77 -9.04
C PRO A 734 5.44 18.47 -10.29
N ILE A 735 5.99 17.64 -11.16
CA ILE A 735 5.24 17.11 -12.29
C ILE A 735 4.16 16.14 -11.82
N LEU A 736 2.94 16.34 -12.31
CA LEU A 736 1.76 15.55 -11.95
C LEU A 736 1.33 14.70 -13.14
N ASN A 737 1.11 13.40 -12.92
CA ASN A 737 0.53 12.52 -13.95
C ASN A 737 -0.99 12.76 -14.07
N PRO A 738 -1.65 12.26 -15.13
CA PRO A 738 -3.10 12.29 -15.24
C PRO A 738 -3.80 11.78 -13.96
N GLY A 739 -4.67 12.61 -13.39
CA GLY A 739 -5.41 12.32 -12.14
C GLY A 739 -4.72 12.77 -10.86
N ASP A 740 -3.44 13.11 -10.89
CA ASP A 740 -2.71 13.59 -9.71
C ASP A 740 -3.05 15.05 -9.38
N GLN A 741 -2.82 15.42 -8.12
CA GLN A 741 -2.96 16.79 -7.63
C GLN A 741 -1.85 17.14 -6.63
N TYR A 742 -1.49 18.42 -6.56
CA TYR A 742 -0.51 18.93 -5.60
C TYR A 742 -0.84 20.38 -5.20
N THR A 743 -0.56 20.77 -3.97
CA THR A 743 -0.79 22.14 -3.48
C THR A 743 0.53 22.89 -3.34
N VAL A 744 0.66 23.99 -4.07
CA VAL A 744 1.79 24.91 -3.98
C VAL A 744 1.44 26.06 -3.04
N TYR A 745 2.34 26.40 -2.12
CA TYR A 745 2.22 27.46 -1.15
C TYR A 745 3.18 28.61 -1.46
N PHE A 746 2.68 29.84 -1.46
CA PHE A 746 3.51 31.02 -1.66
C PHE A 746 2.88 32.28 -1.05
N GLU A 747 3.70 33.28 -0.77
CA GLU A 747 3.21 34.63 -0.50
C GLU A 747 3.10 35.38 -1.82
N ALA A 748 1.92 35.92 -2.12
CA ALA A 748 1.71 36.74 -3.30
C ALA A 748 2.66 37.95 -3.25
N PRO A 749 3.34 38.29 -4.36
CA PRO A 749 4.23 39.44 -4.40
C PRO A 749 3.58 40.74 -3.91
N GLN A 750 4.38 41.65 -3.36
CA GLN A 750 3.91 42.99 -2.96
C GLN A 750 3.68 43.90 -4.17
N GLU A 751 4.44 43.66 -5.24
CA GLU A 751 4.33 44.38 -6.50
C GLU A 751 3.07 43.94 -7.25
N GLN A 752 2.12 44.88 -7.39
CA GLN A 752 0.91 44.68 -8.17
C GLN A 752 1.23 44.51 -9.65
N GLY A 753 0.55 43.59 -10.32
CA GLY A 753 0.77 43.33 -11.73
C GLY A 753 0.35 41.94 -12.18
N GLU A 754 0.70 41.62 -13.42
CA GLU A 754 0.48 40.30 -14.01
C GLU A 754 1.70 39.40 -13.79
N TYR A 755 1.43 38.21 -13.30
CA TYR A 755 2.36 37.09 -13.19
C TYR A 755 1.85 35.96 -14.08
N ARG A 756 2.73 35.02 -14.46
CA ARG A 756 2.34 33.85 -15.27
C ARG A 756 2.33 32.58 -14.47
N LEU A 757 1.35 31.74 -14.84
CA LEU A 757 1.29 30.32 -14.56
C LEU A 757 1.85 29.62 -15.82
N LEU A 758 2.97 28.91 -15.70
CA LEU A 758 3.69 28.32 -16.83
C LEU A 758 3.84 26.81 -16.63
N CYS A 759 3.44 26.00 -17.61
CA CYS A 759 3.81 24.58 -17.62
C CYS A 759 5.20 24.44 -18.24
N THR A 760 6.16 23.86 -17.52
CA THR A 760 7.54 23.66 -17.98
C THR A 760 7.83 22.23 -18.43
N TYR A 761 6.82 21.36 -18.44
CA TYR A 761 6.94 20.08 -19.12
C TYR A 761 7.42 20.29 -20.57
N PRO A 762 8.32 19.43 -21.09
CA PRO A 762 9.01 19.70 -22.35
C PRO A 762 8.05 20.07 -23.49
N GLY A 763 8.25 21.25 -24.07
CA GLY A 763 7.45 21.78 -25.18
C GLY A 763 6.15 22.49 -24.80
N HIS A 764 5.65 22.39 -23.56
CA HIS A 764 4.33 22.92 -23.18
C HIS A 764 4.32 24.43 -22.95
N TRP A 765 5.41 25.00 -22.41
CA TRP A 765 5.48 26.39 -21.97
C TRP A 765 5.12 27.43 -23.05
N ARG A 766 5.28 27.10 -24.33
CA ARG A 766 4.98 28.00 -25.46
C ARG A 766 3.48 28.25 -25.63
N VAL A 767 2.64 27.33 -25.16
CA VAL A 767 1.19 27.33 -25.39
C VAL A 767 0.43 27.29 -24.06
N MET A 768 0.90 26.51 -23.09
CA MET A 768 0.22 26.31 -21.81
C MET A 768 0.61 27.36 -20.78
N GLN A 769 -0.07 28.49 -20.88
CA GLN A 769 0.12 29.64 -19.99
C GLN A 769 -1.21 30.11 -19.40
N GLY A 770 -1.16 30.60 -18.17
CA GLY A 770 -2.24 31.31 -17.49
C GLY A 770 -1.73 32.60 -16.85
N SER A 771 -2.64 33.45 -16.40
CA SER A 771 -2.30 34.70 -15.72
C SER A 771 -2.70 34.65 -14.25
N LEU A 772 -1.78 35.02 -13.37
CA LEU A 772 -2.05 35.31 -11.97
C LEU A 772 -1.96 36.83 -11.77
N TYR A 773 -3.08 37.48 -11.51
CA TYR A 773 -3.11 38.91 -11.23
C TYR A 773 -2.97 39.16 -9.73
N VAL A 774 -1.94 39.92 -9.38
CA VAL A 774 -1.71 40.38 -8.01
C VAL A 774 -2.34 41.77 -7.90
N LEU A 775 -3.60 41.81 -7.46
CA LEU A 775 -4.44 43.02 -7.41
C LEU A 775 -5.32 42.98 -6.15
N PRO A 776 -5.61 44.15 -5.53
CA PRO A 776 -6.63 44.27 -4.49
C PRO A 776 -7.99 43.66 -4.93
N ASP A 777 -8.74 43.07 -4.00
CA ASP A 777 -9.96 42.33 -4.32
C ASP A 777 -11.10 43.20 -4.89
N ASP A 778 -11.03 44.51 -4.67
CA ASP A 778 -11.95 45.53 -5.19
C ASP A 778 -11.61 45.99 -6.62
N GLN A 779 -10.45 45.63 -7.16
CA GLN A 779 -10.06 45.94 -8.53
C GLN A 779 -10.53 44.86 -9.52
N PRO A 780 -11.14 45.26 -10.66
CA PRO A 780 -11.54 44.32 -11.71
C PRO A 780 -10.30 43.73 -12.40
N LEU A 781 -10.43 42.48 -12.86
CA LEU A 781 -9.41 41.88 -13.74
C LEU A 781 -9.36 42.66 -15.07
N PRO A 782 -8.17 42.83 -15.69
CA PRO A 782 -8.05 43.44 -17.01
C PRO A 782 -8.90 42.71 -18.06
N GLU A 783 -9.47 43.46 -19.01
CA GLU A 783 -10.18 42.89 -20.16
C GLU A 783 -9.24 41.99 -20.97
N PRO A 784 -9.70 40.82 -21.46
CA PRO A 784 -8.86 39.93 -22.25
C PRO A 784 -8.48 40.57 -23.59
N ASP A 785 -7.24 40.36 -24.03
CA ASP A 785 -6.74 40.87 -25.31
C ASP A 785 -7.58 40.31 -26.49
N PRO A 786 -8.26 41.16 -27.28
CA PRO A 786 -9.10 40.72 -28.40
C PRO A 786 -8.32 40.01 -29.51
N THR A 787 -6.99 40.16 -29.57
CA THR A 787 -6.13 39.48 -30.54
C THR A 787 -5.71 38.07 -30.09
N GLN A 788 -5.96 37.72 -28.82
CA GLN A 788 -5.74 36.40 -28.24
C GLN A 788 -7.06 35.64 -28.05
N ILE A 789 -7.86 35.49 -29.12
CA ILE A 789 -9.00 34.56 -29.08
C ILE A 789 -8.44 33.15 -29.03
N ALA A 790 -8.24 32.67 -27.81
CA ALA A 790 -7.73 31.34 -27.54
C ALA A 790 -8.72 30.29 -28.06
N ARG A 791 -8.27 29.54 -29.06
CA ARG A 791 -9.00 28.44 -29.67
C ARG A 791 -9.35 27.41 -28.58
N LYS A 792 -10.57 26.88 -28.62
CA LYS A 792 -10.97 25.79 -27.72
C LYS A 792 -10.27 24.51 -28.14
N PHE A 793 -9.99 23.64 -27.17
CA PHE A 793 -9.61 22.27 -27.47
C PHE A 793 -10.68 21.64 -28.39
N VAL A 794 -10.23 21.03 -29.48
CA VAL A 794 -11.10 20.28 -30.39
C VAL A 794 -10.92 18.79 -30.13
N ARG A 795 -9.68 18.30 -30.29
CA ARG A 795 -9.33 16.89 -30.14
C ARG A 795 -7.81 16.71 -30.09
N GLN A 796 -7.32 15.72 -29.34
CA GLN A 796 -5.97 15.18 -29.57
C GLN A 796 -6.01 14.36 -30.87
N TRP A 797 -5.66 14.99 -31.99
CA TRP A 797 -5.65 14.30 -33.28
C TRP A 797 -4.50 13.30 -33.34
N VAL A 798 -4.82 12.06 -33.69
CA VAL A 798 -3.83 11.05 -34.09
C VAL A 798 -3.92 10.81 -35.59
N THR A 799 -2.85 10.29 -36.20
CA THR A 799 -2.81 10.03 -37.66
C THR A 799 -4.04 9.25 -38.14
N ALA A 800 -4.47 8.24 -37.37
CA ALA A 800 -5.62 7.41 -37.69
C ALA A 800 -6.95 8.18 -37.83
N ASP A 801 -7.11 9.30 -37.13
CA ASP A 801 -8.35 10.08 -37.15
C ASP A 801 -8.63 10.71 -38.51
N LEU A 802 -7.57 11.08 -39.23
CA LEU A 802 -7.63 11.83 -40.50
C LEU A 802 -7.03 11.03 -41.66
N ALA A 803 -6.43 9.86 -41.43
CA ALA A 803 -5.67 9.10 -42.42
C ALA A 803 -6.44 8.82 -43.72
N ASN A 804 -7.74 8.51 -43.63
CA ASN A 804 -8.56 8.22 -44.81
C ASN A 804 -8.81 9.47 -45.67
N ASP A 805 -8.93 10.64 -45.04
CA ASP A 805 -9.18 11.90 -45.74
C ASP A 805 -7.87 12.54 -46.21
N ALA A 806 -6.76 12.24 -45.53
CA ALA A 806 -5.45 12.78 -45.83
C ALA A 806 -4.98 12.41 -47.26
N ASP A 807 -5.43 11.28 -47.80
CA ASP A 807 -5.06 10.81 -49.14
C ASP A 807 -5.93 11.45 -50.26
N ASP A 808 -7.03 12.14 -49.94
CA ASP A 808 -7.86 12.92 -50.89
C ASP A 808 -8.17 14.33 -50.36
N LEU A 809 -7.34 15.28 -50.77
CA LEU A 809 -7.46 16.69 -50.36
C LEU A 809 -8.18 17.56 -51.41
N SER A 810 -9.13 16.99 -52.15
CA SER A 810 -9.89 17.73 -53.18
C SER A 810 -10.78 18.84 -52.61
N THR A 811 -11.26 18.68 -51.38
CA THR A 811 -12.12 19.64 -50.66
C THR A 811 -11.34 20.65 -49.80
N ALA A 812 -10.03 20.46 -49.65
CA ALA A 812 -9.18 21.26 -48.77
C ALA A 812 -8.75 22.60 -49.40
N SER A 813 -8.75 23.67 -48.60
CA SER A 813 -8.47 25.05 -49.01
C SER A 813 -7.01 25.44 -48.78
N LEU A 814 -6.29 25.78 -49.86
CA LEU A 814 -4.91 26.27 -49.79
C LEU A 814 -4.78 27.57 -48.96
N LYS A 815 -5.71 28.50 -49.16
CA LYS A 815 -5.72 29.79 -48.46
C LYS A 815 -5.94 29.62 -46.95
N ASN A 816 -6.81 28.71 -46.55
CA ASN A 816 -7.02 28.40 -45.14
C ASN A 816 -5.82 27.65 -44.57
N GLY A 817 -5.22 26.75 -45.35
CA GLY A 817 -4.03 26.01 -44.93
C GLY A 817 -2.84 26.91 -44.61
N GLU A 818 -2.62 27.97 -45.39
CA GLU A 818 -1.61 28.99 -45.11
C GLU A 818 -1.88 29.74 -43.80
N LEU A 819 -3.15 30.06 -43.53
CA LEU A 819 -3.57 30.69 -42.28
C LEU A 819 -3.29 29.75 -41.10
N VAL A 820 -3.67 28.47 -41.21
CA VAL A 820 -3.43 27.46 -40.18
C VAL A 820 -1.93 27.23 -39.97
N PHE A 821 -1.12 27.23 -41.02
CA PHE A 821 0.35 27.11 -40.94
C PHE A 821 0.97 28.23 -40.11
N THR A 822 0.44 29.44 -40.24
CA THR A 822 0.85 30.61 -39.45
C THR A 822 0.32 30.52 -38.01
N MET A 823 -0.97 30.18 -37.83
CA MET A 823 -1.61 30.11 -36.52
C MET A 823 -1.05 28.99 -35.63
N ALA A 824 -0.71 27.85 -36.22
CA ALA A 824 -0.08 26.73 -35.53
C ALA A 824 1.41 27.00 -35.21
N GLY A 825 1.98 28.10 -35.72
CA GLY A 825 3.37 28.49 -35.49
C GLY A 825 4.39 27.69 -36.30
N CYS A 826 3.96 26.91 -37.30
CA CYS A 826 4.85 26.12 -38.16
C CYS A 826 5.89 27.01 -38.86
N ASN A 827 5.48 28.23 -39.25
CA ASN A 827 6.33 29.25 -39.88
C ASN A 827 7.49 29.76 -39.00
N LYS A 828 7.47 29.48 -37.69
CA LYS A 828 8.57 29.85 -36.78
C LYS A 828 9.79 28.96 -36.98
N CYS A 829 9.61 27.73 -37.43
CA CYS A 829 10.68 26.74 -37.59
C CYS A 829 10.84 26.24 -39.03
N HIS A 830 9.77 26.28 -39.84
CA HIS A 830 9.76 25.79 -41.21
C HIS A 830 9.55 26.91 -42.21
N ARG A 831 10.16 26.75 -43.38
CA ARG A 831 10.03 27.65 -44.53
C ARG A 831 9.41 26.91 -45.72
N MET A 832 8.93 27.69 -46.69
CA MET A 832 8.39 27.22 -47.97
C MET A 832 9.20 27.88 -49.11
N GLY A 833 10.51 27.63 -49.20
CA GLY A 833 11.42 28.18 -50.22
C GLY A 833 12.86 28.46 -49.77
N THR A 834 13.75 28.80 -50.71
CA THR A 834 15.21 28.90 -50.51
C THR A 834 15.66 30.23 -49.88
N LYS A 835 15.86 30.24 -48.56
CA LYS A 835 16.84 31.10 -47.90
C LYS A 835 17.47 30.33 -46.73
N GLU A 836 18.78 30.44 -46.62
CA GLU A 836 19.60 29.81 -45.58
C GLU A 836 19.25 30.44 -44.21
N ASP A 837 19.15 29.62 -43.14
CA ASP A 837 18.79 29.94 -41.74
C ASP A 837 17.38 29.48 -41.27
N SER A 838 17.09 28.17 -41.34
CA SER A 838 15.86 27.55 -40.81
C SER A 838 16.16 26.50 -39.74
N VAL A 839 15.40 26.49 -38.64
CA VAL A 839 15.51 25.58 -37.47
C VAL A 839 15.00 24.17 -37.80
N GLY A 840 14.05 24.05 -38.71
CA GLY A 840 13.55 22.78 -39.25
C GLY A 840 13.72 22.69 -40.78
N PRO A 841 13.45 21.51 -41.38
CA PRO A 841 13.53 21.30 -42.82
C PRO A 841 12.70 22.31 -43.63
N ASP A 842 13.21 22.69 -44.81
CA ASP A 842 12.43 23.39 -45.83
C ASP A 842 11.32 22.47 -46.35
N LEU A 843 10.09 22.95 -46.29
CA LEU A 843 8.91 22.18 -46.65
C LEU A 843 8.50 22.37 -48.12
N ALA A 844 9.18 23.25 -48.89
CA ALA A 844 8.84 23.51 -50.29
C ALA A 844 8.77 22.23 -51.16
N LYS A 845 9.60 21.24 -50.85
CA LYS A 845 9.67 19.95 -51.55
C LYS A 845 9.32 18.75 -50.68
N VAL A 846 8.73 18.95 -49.50
CA VAL A 846 8.42 17.83 -48.57
C VAL A 846 7.49 16.79 -49.23
N HIS A 847 6.64 17.24 -50.14
CA HIS A 847 5.74 16.43 -50.94
C HIS A 847 6.44 15.42 -51.86
N GLU A 848 7.71 15.60 -52.18
CA GLU A 848 8.49 14.61 -52.96
C GLU A 848 8.76 13.34 -52.11
N ARG A 849 8.84 13.48 -50.79
CA ARG A 849 9.14 12.38 -49.84
C ARG A 849 7.91 11.87 -49.09
N PHE A 850 7.01 12.77 -48.68
CA PHE A 850 5.83 12.44 -47.88
C PHE A 850 4.57 13.06 -48.50
N LYS A 851 3.52 12.26 -48.68
CA LYS A 851 2.19 12.71 -49.16
C LYS A 851 1.07 12.11 -48.33
N GLY A 852 -0.08 12.77 -48.32
CA GLY A 852 -1.29 12.31 -47.66
C GLY A 852 -1.06 11.86 -46.22
N ARG A 853 -1.52 10.65 -45.87
CA ARG A 853 -1.41 10.12 -44.50
C ARG A 853 0.02 10.05 -43.96
N ASN A 854 1.03 9.87 -44.83
CA ASN A 854 2.42 9.81 -44.39
C ASN A 854 2.95 11.20 -44.00
N LEU A 855 2.56 12.24 -44.73
CA LEU A 855 2.89 13.63 -44.38
C LEU A 855 2.12 14.06 -43.12
N LEU A 856 0.85 13.68 -43.01
CA LEU A 856 0.04 13.92 -41.82
C LEU A 856 0.71 13.34 -40.56
N ARG A 857 1.26 12.12 -40.66
CA ARG A 857 1.98 11.49 -39.54
C ARG A 857 3.20 12.29 -39.10
N GLN A 858 3.96 12.86 -40.03
CA GLN A 858 5.11 13.71 -39.68
C GLN A 858 4.70 14.99 -38.93
N ILE A 859 3.47 15.48 -39.15
CA ILE A 859 2.95 16.69 -38.49
C ILE A 859 2.35 16.36 -37.11
N LEU A 860 1.58 15.28 -37.00
CA LEU A 860 0.90 14.90 -35.75
C LEU A 860 1.80 14.11 -34.79
N GLU A 861 2.80 13.39 -35.32
CA GLU A 861 3.71 12.53 -34.55
C GLU A 861 5.17 12.84 -34.91
N PRO A 862 5.66 14.07 -34.65
CA PRO A 862 6.96 14.54 -35.18
C PRO A 862 8.18 13.78 -34.64
N SER A 863 8.03 12.97 -33.58
CA SER A 863 9.10 12.11 -33.05
C SER A 863 9.08 10.69 -33.64
N ALA A 864 8.09 10.35 -34.49
CA ALA A 864 8.00 9.02 -35.10
C ALA A 864 9.14 8.77 -36.12
N GLU A 865 9.60 9.82 -36.81
CA GLU A 865 10.77 9.80 -37.68
C GLU A 865 11.43 11.18 -37.68
N ILE A 866 12.63 11.30 -37.11
CA ILE A 866 13.36 12.58 -37.06
C ILE A 866 14.41 12.61 -38.16
N ASN A 867 14.44 13.68 -38.96
CA ASN A 867 15.52 13.88 -39.93
C ASN A 867 16.85 14.06 -39.19
N LYS A 868 17.83 13.20 -39.47
CA LYS A 868 19.16 13.18 -38.82
C LYS A 868 19.86 14.55 -38.80
N GLN A 869 19.66 15.39 -39.81
CA GLN A 869 20.27 16.74 -39.86
C GLN A 869 19.70 17.69 -38.81
N TYR A 870 18.46 17.47 -38.38
CA TYR A 870 17.74 18.29 -37.42
C TYR A 870 17.50 17.55 -36.09
N GLN A 871 18.08 16.35 -35.93
CA GLN A 871 18.00 15.57 -34.71
C GLN A 871 18.98 16.17 -33.69
N ALA A 872 18.45 16.61 -32.56
CA ALA A 872 19.27 17.09 -31.46
C ALA A 872 20.09 15.93 -30.86
N TRP A 873 21.28 16.25 -30.35
CA TRP A 873 22.17 15.34 -29.65
C TRP A 873 22.29 15.75 -28.20
N ILE A 874 22.31 14.77 -27.31
CA ILE A 874 22.43 14.93 -25.86
C ILE A 874 23.85 14.52 -25.49
N ALA A 875 24.62 15.46 -24.93
CA ALA A 875 25.94 15.22 -24.36
C ALA A 875 25.87 15.31 -22.83
N LEU A 876 25.96 14.17 -22.16
CA LEU A 876 26.12 14.07 -20.71
C LEU A 876 27.60 14.21 -20.38
N ARG A 877 27.94 15.12 -19.47
CA ARG A 877 29.30 15.34 -19.00
C ARG A 877 29.56 14.59 -17.69
N HIS A 878 30.84 14.29 -17.41
CA HIS A 878 31.26 13.61 -16.18
C HIS A 878 30.95 14.40 -14.89
N ASP A 879 30.76 15.72 -14.98
CA ASP A 879 30.33 16.57 -13.87
C ASP A 879 28.79 16.54 -13.66
N GLY A 880 28.08 15.75 -14.47
CA GLY A 880 26.63 15.60 -14.43
C GLY A 880 25.87 16.69 -15.19
N GLN A 881 26.56 17.66 -15.80
CA GLN A 881 25.91 18.64 -16.68
C GLN A 881 25.52 18.00 -18.02
N VAL A 882 24.43 18.47 -18.59
CA VAL A 882 23.95 17.98 -19.89
C VAL A 882 23.80 19.15 -20.84
N VAL A 883 24.37 18.99 -22.03
CA VAL A 883 24.22 19.95 -23.12
C VAL A 883 23.51 19.23 -24.25
N THR A 884 22.38 19.79 -24.69
CA THR A 884 21.70 19.29 -25.88
C THR A 884 21.64 20.37 -26.93
N GLY A 885 21.83 19.97 -28.18
CA GLY A 885 21.72 20.87 -29.32
C GLY A 885 21.86 20.14 -30.64
N LEU A 886 21.68 20.87 -31.74
CA LEU A 886 22.00 20.32 -33.07
C LEU A 886 23.51 20.12 -33.18
N MET A 887 23.93 18.97 -33.71
CA MET A 887 25.34 18.69 -33.94
C MET A 887 25.84 19.55 -35.10
N LEU A 888 26.70 20.53 -34.79
CA LEU A 888 27.37 21.35 -35.81
C LEU A 888 28.69 20.71 -36.25
N GLU A 889 29.41 20.07 -35.32
CA GLU A 889 30.73 19.49 -35.54
C GLU A 889 30.98 18.35 -34.55
N GLN A 890 31.58 17.25 -35.02
CA GLN A 890 32.02 16.14 -34.19
C GLN A 890 33.38 15.64 -34.69
N THR A 891 34.41 15.78 -33.85
CA THR A 891 35.76 15.23 -34.06
C THR A 891 36.11 14.27 -32.91
N PRO A 892 37.21 13.50 -33.02
CA PRO A 892 37.69 12.68 -31.89
C PRO A 892 38.02 13.48 -30.62
N GLU A 893 38.33 14.78 -30.76
CA GLU A 893 38.76 15.65 -29.66
C GLU A 893 37.62 16.46 -29.05
N GLN A 894 36.61 16.84 -29.83
CA GLN A 894 35.53 17.72 -29.37
C GLN A 894 34.22 17.54 -30.15
N ILE A 895 33.13 18.02 -29.56
CA ILE A 895 31.85 18.23 -30.23
C ILE A 895 31.45 19.70 -30.13
N ARG A 896 30.76 20.22 -31.15
CA ARG A 896 30.13 21.54 -31.13
C ARG A 896 28.63 21.39 -31.34
N LEU A 897 27.87 21.79 -30.33
CA LEU A 897 26.41 21.73 -30.30
C LEU A 897 25.84 23.15 -30.44
N LEU A 898 24.68 23.25 -31.09
CA LEU A 898 23.85 24.45 -31.14
C LEU A 898 22.60 24.23 -30.27
N PRO A 899 22.60 24.67 -29.00
CA PRO A 899 21.49 24.38 -28.08
C PRO A 899 20.19 25.08 -28.45
N ASN A 900 20.29 26.29 -29.00
CA ASN A 900 19.14 27.07 -29.44
C ASN A 900 19.29 27.46 -30.92
N PRO A 901 18.60 26.78 -31.84
CA PRO A 901 18.75 27.11 -33.26
C PRO A 901 18.09 28.44 -33.67
N LEU A 902 17.34 29.09 -32.77
CA LEU A 902 16.86 30.47 -32.97
C LEU A 902 17.93 31.53 -32.63
N LYS A 903 19.04 31.11 -32.02
CA LYS A 903 20.20 31.93 -31.69
C LYS A 903 21.46 31.26 -32.24
N PRO A 904 21.67 31.26 -33.57
CA PRO A 904 22.76 30.54 -34.23
C PRO A 904 24.16 30.96 -33.74
N GLU A 905 24.28 32.13 -33.12
CA GLU A 905 25.49 32.64 -32.47
C GLU A 905 25.83 31.97 -31.13
N GLU A 906 24.85 31.38 -30.43
CA GLU A 906 25.02 30.74 -29.12
C GLU A 906 25.32 29.24 -29.29
N THR A 907 26.60 28.90 -29.56
CA THR A 907 27.07 27.50 -29.66
C THR A 907 27.86 27.07 -28.43
N VAL A 908 27.86 25.76 -28.13
CA VAL A 908 28.61 25.16 -27.02
C VAL A 908 29.59 24.14 -27.59
N THR A 909 30.88 24.30 -27.27
CA THR A 909 31.93 23.33 -27.63
C THR A 909 32.33 22.54 -26.39
N LEU A 910 32.30 21.20 -26.49
CA LEU A 910 32.65 20.29 -25.41
C LEU A 910 33.83 19.40 -25.83
N PRO A 911 34.91 19.33 -25.03
CA PRO A 911 35.96 18.32 -25.20
C PRO A 911 35.40 16.90 -25.03
N MET A 912 35.76 15.96 -25.91
CA MET A 912 35.26 14.58 -25.87
C MET A 912 35.66 13.82 -24.59
N ASN A 913 36.75 14.22 -23.92
CA ASN A 913 37.17 13.66 -22.63
C ASN A 913 36.33 14.13 -21.43
N GLU A 914 35.47 15.12 -21.62
CA GLU A 914 34.50 15.57 -20.60
C GLU A 914 33.11 14.95 -20.80
N VAL A 915 32.88 14.32 -21.96
CA VAL A 915 31.60 13.71 -22.35
C VAL A 915 31.56 12.25 -21.90
N GLU A 916 30.70 11.96 -20.94
CA GLU A 916 30.42 10.62 -20.44
C GLU A 916 29.58 9.81 -21.42
N GLU A 917 28.53 10.43 -21.98
CA GLU A 917 27.60 9.79 -22.91
C GLU A 917 27.16 10.79 -23.97
N LEU A 918 27.15 10.35 -25.23
CA LEU A 918 26.69 11.14 -26.37
C LEU A 918 25.68 10.32 -27.16
N MET A 919 24.43 10.78 -27.20
CA MET A 919 23.34 10.05 -27.84
C MET A 919 22.42 10.97 -28.65
N PRO A 920 21.81 10.48 -29.74
CA PRO A 920 20.79 11.22 -30.45
C PRO A 920 19.48 11.27 -29.64
N SER A 921 18.82 12.42 -29.60
CA SER A 921 17.51 12.58 -28.94
C SER A 921 16.44 11.77 -29.66
N ALA A 922 15.66 10.99 -28.89
CA ALA A 922 14.47 10.30 -29.37
C ALA A 922 13.25 11.24 -29.51
N GLN A 923 13.34 12.46 -28.95
CA GLN A 923 12.29 13.47 -29.03
C GLN A 923 12.64 14.54 -30.07
N SER A 924 11.67 14.87 -30.91
CA SER A 924 11.76 15.96 -31.89
C SER A 924 11.72 17.32 -31.21
N THR A 925 12.42 18.29 -31.79
CA THR A 925 12.32 19.71 -31.40
C THR A 925 11.01 20.35 -31.86
N MET A 926 10.28 19.71 -32.79
CA MET A 926 8.91 20.09 -33.13
C MET A 926 7.95 19.61 -32.02
N PRO A 927 7.20 20.52 -31.36
CA PRO A 927 6.28 20.14 -30.29
C PRO A 927 5.19 19.19 -30.78
N ASN A 928 4.81 18.23 -29.92
CA ASN A 928 3.62 17.43 -30.12
C ASN A 928 2.36 18.24 -29.77
N GLY A 929 1.21 17.91 -30.36
CA GLY A 929 -0.07 18.51 -29.99
C GLY A 929 -0.35 19.93 -30.53
N LEU A 930 0.48 20.44 -31.45
CA LEU A 930 0.30 21.79 -32.04
C LEU A 930 -1.08 22.00 -32.69
N LEU A 931 -1.73 20.92 -33.16
CA LEU A 931 -2.98 20.99 -33.92
C LEU A 931 -4.25 20.68 -33.09
N MET A 932 -4.14 20.51 -31.77
CA MET A 932 -5.26 20.04 -30.93
C MET A 932 -6.46 20.98 -30.86
N THR A 933 -6.24 22.27 -31.15
CA THR A 933 -7.28 23.31 -31.19
C THR A 933 -7.81 23.58 -32.59
N PHE A 934 -7.37 22.82 -33.60
CA PHE A 934 -7.82 22.96 -34.98
C PHE A 934 -8.84 21.87 -35.31
N SER A 935 -9.84 22.24 -36.12
CA SER A 935 -10.86 21.31 -36.61
C SER A 935 -10.27 20.34 -37.63
N ARG A 936 -11.00 19.25 -37.88
CA ARG A 936 -10.65 18.26 -38.90
C ARG A 936 -10.33 18.92 -40.24
N GLN A 937 -11.20 19.84 -40.68
CA GLN A 937 -11.05 20.53 -41.96
C GLN A 937 -9.82 21.45 -41.98
N GLU A 938 -9.56 22.19 -40.90
CA GLU A 938 -8.38 23.06 -40.82
C GLU A 938 -7.06 22.28 -40.88
N ILE A 939 -7.03 21.05 -40.35
CA ILE A 939 -5.86 20.17 -40.43
C ILE A 939 -5.67 19.64 -41.86
N LEU A 940 -6.76 19.29 -42.55
CA LEU A 940 -6.70 18.88 -43.96
C LEU A 940 -6.30 20.05 -44.87
N ASP A 941 -6.78 21.27 -44.57
CA ASP A 941 -6.38 22.51 -45.24
C ASP A 941 -4.87 22.77 -45.05
N LEU A 942 -4.35 22.62 -43.82
CA LEU A 942 -2.91 22.70 -43.53
C LEU A 942 -2.12 21.66 -44.31
N LEU A 943 -2.58 20.40 -44.31
CA LEU A 943 -1.93 19.31 -45.03
C LEU A 943 -1.86 19.61 -46.53
N LYS A 944 -2.95 20.13 -47.13
CA LYS A 944 -2.99 20.57 -48.54
C LYS A 944 -1.94 21.64 -48.83
N TYR A 945 -1.83 22.64 -47.96
CA TYR A 945 -0.86 23.72 -48.12
C TYR A 945 0.58 23.22 -48.06
N VAL A 946 0.90 22.38 -47.08
CA VAL A 946 2.25 21.78 -46.94
C VAL A 946 2.56 20.83 -48.10
N GLU A 947 1.59 20.05 -48.58
CA GLU A 947 1.77 19.11 -49.69
C GLU A 947 1.89 19.78 -51.06
N THR A 948 1.31 20.98 -51.24
CA THR A 948 1.38 21.70 -52.53
C THR A 948 2.72 22.42 -52.72
N GLY A 949 3.50 22.63 -51.65
CA GLY A 949 4.79 23.32 -51.71
C GLY A 949 4.67 24.79 -52.17
N SER A 950 5.79 25.40 -52.56
CA SER A 950 5.82 26.78 -53.09
C SER A 950 5.21 26.92 -54.50
N SER A 951 4.66 25.85 -55.08
CA SER A 951 4.04 25.80 -56.41
C SER A 951 2.61 26.35 -56.47
N GLY A 952 2.08 26.86 -55.35
CA GLY A 952 0.68 27.28 -55.20
C GLY A 952 0.39 28.78 -55.19
N THR A 953 1.37 29.64 -55.52
CA THR A 953 1.06 31.04 -55.87
C THR A 953 0.64 31.09 -57.35
N PRO A 954 -0.49 31.73 -57.72
CA PRO A 954 -0.79 31.99 -59.12
C PRO A 954 0.34 32.73 -59.86
#